data_AF-A0A8C4LGS6-F1
#
_entry.id   AF-A0A8C4LGS6-F1
#
_cell.length_a   1.000
_cell.length_b   1.000
_cell.length_c   1.000
_cell.angle_alpha   90.00
_cell.angle_beta   90.00
_cell.angle_gamma   90.00
#
_symmetry.space_group_name_H-M   'P 1'
#
loop_
_entity.id
_entity.type
_entity.pdbx_description
1 polymer ?
#
loop_
_entity_poly.entity_id
_entity_poly.type
_entity_poly.pdbx_seq_one_letter_code
_entity_poly.pdbx_strand_id
1 'polypeptide(L)'
;MQIDFLCLCRLSDRDLKVAHEELVGMQLLMEDVLLSNYHRIMECPPGQQASLDRSTQPDSPRVPGFRSQFHSSPKASELQGGPCSSVKSLALLRSFLVLWKQLEVLKEHWGRLKLQGQDINSVSLHKQFSELYGTDILYPSMKAIARRMGREDEFEGLIISSQTILPPKGASEIEIKTQQLQKLLENLEIHMILEVLRKVNREISLVVSEKSKEQSTLPTDLWKHQVMKENFSVIRPQIVEKFIQRLMENHQDGGLEITFRKEHLEACLLSLGCDVMARERSNFESYSMCYEHVLEHARQKLCRKEQELDVLREGQSPPEDNAGQVAELSHDMIMEITALRARLTDLEEENLNLKKQIRKEVQEEYEALVQPLFVTCLHIKEKLDENQLNLIQKVCELIDEVRTEGIDNLKSLKKKWGSARPDKEMKEHPAKEQLWALERDNCSLAALVCKARSLGRWRLAVQQARFQGQLSRAEKEAMQSKTECLSIKLMAEQEAVLFRQELLALRQALARAQADNVRMCRQQDNQAQLLKELEHRVTQEARHRQQLDLIKTSSMEKLLEDVEQQEQHLQLLTEEVKRASKLGQLQQRKSQRELHQMRSRLAQERSVKMDAFQRVEELQSQLNDAEQSSVQRSSPRGLTSWARCSLNSASTSTRYFQQHLLKTNLMGSKITRRIQRPKTVPIKHTTRTDHAFLPNVAETVQLSAFQVQTAPSRIPFRTDW
;
A
#
# COMPACT_ATOMS: atom_id res chain seq x y z
N MET A 1 23.06 -9.42 -9.45
CA MET A 1 21.68 -8.98 -9.22
C MET A 1 21.31 -7.70 -9.96
N GLN A 2 22.17 -6.67 -10.05
CA GLN A 2 21.87 -5.48 -10.88
C GLN A 2 22.03 -5.71 -12.39
N ILE A 3 23.07 -6.45 -12.81
CA ILE A 3 23.32 -6.77 -14.24
C ILE A 3 22.16 -7.59 -14.84
N ASP A 4 21.60 -8.50 -14.04
CA ASP A 4 20.58 -9.46 -14.47
C ASP A 4 19.24 -8.78 -14.83
N PHE A 5 18.96 -7.61 -14.24
CA PHE A 5 17.69 -6.89 -14.45
C PHE A 5 17.68 -6.12 -15.78
N LEU A 6 18.81 -5.52 -16.16
CA LEU A 6 18.96 -4.83 -17.46
C LEU A 6 18.87 -5.80 -18.64
N CYS A 7 19.36 -7.03 -18.48
CA CYS A 7 19.29 -8.08 -19.51
C CYS A 7 17.86 -8.58 -19.80
N LEU A 8 16.87 -8.27 -18.95
CA LEU A 8 15.46 -8.60 -19.17
C LEU A 8 14.73 -7.52 -19.99
N CYS A 9 15.30 -6.31 -20.09
CA CYS A 9 14.78 -5.25 -20.95
C CYS A 9 15.31 -5.41 -22.39
N ARG A 10 14.43 -5.33 -23.39
CA ARG A 10 14.80 -5.42 -24.83
C ARG A 10 15.42 -4.12 -25.36
N LEU A 11 16.46 -3.64 -24.69
CA LEU A 11 17.27 -2.47 -25.07
C LEU A 11 18.30 -2.85 -26.14
N SER A 12 18.82 -1.89 -26.91
CA SER A 12 19.92 -2.17 -27.85
C SER A 12 21.29 -2.18 -27.13
N ASP A 13 22.31 -2.76 -27.77
CA ASP A 13 23.69 -2.77 -27.25
C ASP A 13 24.30 -1.36 -27.02
N ARG A 14 23.66 -0.30 -27.53
CA ARG A 14 24.02 1.10 -27.23
C ARG A 14 23.31 1.58 -25.96
N ASP A 15 22.00 1.37 -25.89
CA ASP A 15 21.18 1.82 -24.77
C ASP A 15 21.53 1.06 -23.48
N LEU A 16 21.90 -0.23 -23.60
CA LEU A 16 22.43 -1.04 -22.49
C LEU A 16 23.74 -0.49 -21.92
N LYS A 17 24.62 0.10 -22.76
CA LYS A 17 25.88 0.70 -22.29
C LYS A 17 25.62 2.02 -21.59
N VAL A 18 24.79 2.89 -22.18
CA VAL A 18 24.37 4.15 -21.54
C VAL A 18 23.68 3.87 -20.19
N ALA A 19 22.75 2.92 -20.15
CA ALA A 19 22.07 2.53 -18.91
C ALA A 19 23.01 1.91 -17.86
N HIS A 20 24.11 1.25 -18.28
CA HIS A 20 25.14 0.75 -17.37
C HIS A 20 26.04 1.89 -16.84
N GLU A 21 26.46 2.80 -17.72
CA GLU A 21 27.28 3.98 -17.37
C GLU A 21 26.53 4.90 -16.39
N GLU A 22 25.25 5.20 -16.64
CA GLU A 22 24.38 5.94 -15.71
C GLU A 22 24.18 5.21 -14.36
N LEU A 23 24.04 3.88 -14.36
CA LEU A 23 23.87 3.09 -13.14
C LEU A 23 25.15 3.03 -12.30
N VAL A 24 26.33 3.00 -12.94
CA VAL A 24 27.63 3.16 -12.26
C VAL A 24 27.79 4.59 -11.72
N GLY A 25 27.37 5.61 -12.47
CA GLY A 25 27.30 6.99 -11.97
C GLY A 25 26.42 7.12 -10.73
N MET A 26 25.23 6.50 -10.73
CA MET A 26 24.34 6.45 -9.57
C MET A 26 24.98 5.73 -8.38
N GLN A 27 25.75 4.65 -8.62
CA GLN A 27 26.49 3.95 -7.56
C GLN A 27 27.55 4.85 -6.92
N LEU A 28 28.38 5.54 -7.72
CA LEU A 28 29.42 6.43 -7.22
C LEU A 28 28.84 7.59 -6.38
N LEU A 29 27.71 8.15 -6.79
CA LEU A 29 27.00 9.18 -6.01
C LEU A 29 26.42 8.62 -4.70
N MET A 30 25.90 7.39 -4.70
CA MET A 30 25.46 6.72 -3.47
C MET A 30 26.64 6.43 -2.51
N GLU A 31 27.82 6.12 -3.03
CA GLU A 31 29.03 5.90 -2.22
C GLU A 31 29.55 7.22 -1.60
N ASP A 32 29.58 8.33 -2.35
CA ASP A 32 29.91 9.66 -1.79
C ASP A 32 28.92 10.13 -0.72
N VAL A 33 27.63 9.88 -0.93
CA VAL A 33 26.55 10.15 0.04
C VAL A 33 26.76 9.37 1.36
N LEU A 34 27.33 8.16 1.31
CA LEU A 34 27.72 7.45 2.53
C LEU A 34 28.97 8.06 3.18
N LEU A 35 30.02 8.31 2.38
CA LEU A 35 31.32 8.82 2.86
C LEU A 35 31.20 10.19 3.55
N SER A 36 30.45 11.12 2.95
CA SER A 36 30.19 12.45 3.49
C SER A 36 29.45 12.41 4.84
N ASN A 37 28.56 11.43 5.05
CA ASN A 37 27.90 11.23 6.35
C ASN A 37 28.85 10.70 7.43
N TYR A 38 29.84 9.87 7.08
CA TYR A 38 30.83 9.38 8.05
C TYR A 38 31.75 10.50 8.59
N HIS A 39 32.15 11.47 7.75
CA HIS A 39 32.88 12.65 8.24
C HIS A 39 32.03 13.48 9.23
N ARG A 40 30.74 13.69 8.93
CA ARG A 40 29.81 14.46 9.78
C ARG A 40 29.53 13.81 11.15
N ILE A 41 29.74 12.50 11.28
CA ILE A 41 29.59 11.77 12.56
C ILE A 41 30.88 11.84 13.40
N MET A 42 32.04 12.07 12.77
CA MET A 42 33.32 12.18 13.47
C MET A 42 33.55 13.57 14.09
N GLU A 43 33.02 14.64 13.48
CA GLU A 43 33.00 15.99 14.04
C GLU A 43 31.78 16.22 14.96
N CYS A 44 31.81 15.61 16.15
CA CYS A 44 30.84 15.92 17.19
C CYS A 44 31.11 17.32 17.79
N PRO A 45 30.11 18.23 17.87
CA PRO A 45 30.34 19.60 18.32
C PRO A 45 30.66 19.69 19.83
N PRO A 46 31.58 20.58 20.26
CA PRO A 46 31.98 20.67 21.65
C PRO A 46 30.90 21.33 22.52
N GLY A 47 30.19 20.50 23.30
CA GLY A 47 29.65 20.83 24.62
C GLY A 47 28.51 21.86 24.69
N GLN A 48 27.27 21.39 24.73
CA GLN A 48 26.24 22.06 25.53
C GLN A 48 26.50 21.73 27.01
N GLN A 49 26.96 22.72 27.79
CA GLN A 49 27.06 22.65 29.24
C GLN A 49 26.00 23.57 29.88
N ALA A 50 25.31 23.08 30.89
CA ALA A 50 24.27 23.82 31.61
C ALA A 50 24.71 24.10 33.05
N SER A 51 24.63 25.36 33.51
CA SER A 51 24.84 25.86 34.89
C SER A 51 26.22 25.55 35.54
N LEU A 52 26.92 26.48 36.20
CA LEU A 52 26.41 27.43 37.21
C LEU A 52 27.41 28.59 37.52
N ASP A 53 26.90 29.82 37.61
CA ASP A 53 27.38 31.03 38.35
C ASP A 53 28.81 31.66 38.18
N ARG A 54 28.88 32.98 38.49
CA ARG A 54 30.03 33.85 38.86
C ARG A 54 31.21 34.14 37.91
N SER A 55 30.98 35.16 37.07
CA SER A 55 31.66 36.48 37.07
C SER A 55 33.21 36.67 37.13
N THR A 56 33.67 37.59 36.25
CA THR A 56 34.81 38.53 36.41
C THR A 56 36.19 38.20 35.81
N GLN A 57 36.35 38.53 34.51
CA GLN A 57 37.54 39.15 33.87
C GLN A 57 38.91 38.41 33.88
N PRO A 58 39.90 38.84 33.06
CA PRO A 58 40.94 37.93 32.53
C PRO A 58 42.37 38.20 33.05
N ASP A 59 43.31 37.29 32.78
CA ASP A 59 44.38 37.55 31.78
C ASP A 59 45.26 36.32 31.44
N SER A 60 46.11 36.48 30.42
CA SER A 60 47.16 35.54 29.96
C SER A 60 48.48 35.73 30.79
N PRO A 61 49.66 35.06 30.57
CA PRO A 61 50.06 34.21 29.44
C PRO A 61 51.09 33.04 29.62
N ARG A 62 51.31 32.30 28.50
CA ARG A 62 52.62 31.92 27.88
C ARG A 62 53.48 30.68 28.29
N VAL A 63 54.23 30.23 27.24
CA VAL A 63 55.44 29.35 27.13
C VAL A 63 55.33 27.83 27.47
N PRO A 64 56.18 26.94 26.89
CA PRO A 64 55.61 25.85 26.11
C PRO A 64 56.24 24.44 26.22
N GLY A 65 55.51 23.46 25.69
CA GLY A 65 56.06 22.38 24.86
C GLY A 65 56.61 21.13 25.56
N PHE A 66 56.38 19.98 24.93
CA PHE A 66 57.39 18.95 24.70
C PHE A 66 56.94 18.07 23.52
N ARG A 67 57.89 17.61 22.68
CA ARG A 67 57.63 16.50 21.75
C ARG A 67 57.84 15.18 22.50
N SER A 68 56.95 14.23 22.33
CA SER A 68 57.30 12.81 22.34
C SER A 68 56.61 12.12 21.17
N GLN A 69 57.39 11.42 20.34
CA GLN A 69 56.86 10.49 19.36
C GLN A 69 56.66 9.14 20.06
N PHE A 70 55.46 8.56 19.95
CA PHE A 70 55.32 7.12 20.07
C PHE A 70 54.46 6.61 18.92
N HIS A 71 55.12 5.92 17.97
CA HIS A 71 54.42 5.05 17.05
C HIS A 71 53.93 3.82 17.82
N SER A 72 52.61 3.66 17.94
CA SER A 72 52.00 2.41 18.35
C SER A 72 51.09 1.88 17.24
N SER A 73 51.46 0.70 16.72
CA SER A 73 50.76 -0.09 15.70
C SER A 73 49.23 0.08 15.67
N PRO A 74 48.60 0.13 14.48
CA PRO A 74 47.15 0.03 14.35
C PRO A 74 46.72 -1.40 14.73
N LYS A 75 46.43 -1.64 16.01
CA LYS A 75 45.65 -2.80 16.41
C LYS A 75 44.21 -2.56 15.97
N ALA A 76 43.69 -3.44 15.12
CA ALA A 76 42.29 -3.46 14.77
C ALA A 76 41.46 -3.70 16.05
N SER A 77 40.84 -2.65 16.57
CA SER A 77 39.73 -2.79 17.49
C SER A 77 38.51 -3.19 16.65
N GLU A 78 38.14 -4.46 16.69
CA GLU A 78 36.89 -4.96 16.13
C GLU A 78 35.70 -4.39 16.93
N LEU A 79 35.39 -3.12 16.67
CA LEU A 79 34.29 -2.40 17.30
C LEU A 79 32.98 -2.91 16.69
N GLN A 80 32.51 -3.99 17.30
CA GLN A 80 31.35 -4.81 16.99
C GLN A 80 30.20 -3.99 16.37
N GLY A 81 30.15 -4.00 15.04
CA GLY A 81 29.25 -3.17 14.24
C GLY A 81 27.80 -3.58 14.40
N GLY A 82 27.10 -3.01 15.38
CA GLY A 82 25.69 -3.27 15.62
C GLY A 82 24.84 -3.00 14.37
N PRO A 83 23.75 -3.77 14.12
CA PRO A 83 22.92 -3.67 12.91
C PRO A 83 22.39 -2.27 12.59
N CYS A 84 22.30 -1.41 13.61
CA CYS A 84 21.92 0.00 13.52
C CYS A 84 22.75 0.80 12.49
N SER A 85 24.01 0.44 12.24
CA SER A 85 24.87 1.10 11.25
C SER A 85 24.41 0.87 9.80
N SER A 86 24.18 -0.40 9.42
CA SER A 86 23.66 -0.80 8.11
C SER A 86 22.23 -0.29 7.87
N VAL A 87 21.37 -0.35 8.89
CA VAL A 87 20.00 0.19 8.79
C VAL A 87 19.98 1.71 8.58
N LYS A 88 20.87 2.46 9.26
CA LYS A 88 20.98 3.92 9.08
C LYS A 88 21.55 4.32 7.71
N SER A 89 22.53 3.59 7.19
CA SER A 89 23.06 3.84 5.83
C SER A 89 22.03 3.50 4.75
N LEU A 90 21.30 2.39 4.88
CA LEU A 90 20.20 2.06 3.97
C LEU A 90 19.05 3.09 4.03
N ALA A 91 18.73 3.63 5.21
CA ALA A 91 17.75 4.71 5.36
C ALA A 91 18.22 6.03 4.70
N LEU A 92 19.51 6.38 4.82
CA LEU A 92 20.11 7.54 4.16
C LEU A 92 20.09 7.42 2.63
N LEU A 93 20.46 6.25 2.09
CA LEU A 93 20.38 5.98 0.66
C LEU A 93 18.93 6.06 0.16
N ARG A 94 17.97 5.52 0.92
CA ARG A 94 16.56 5.59 0.59
C ARG A 94 16.03 7.03 0.58
N SER A 95 16.42 7.88 1.54
CA SER A 95 16.00 9.29 1.54
C SER A 95 16.68 10.09 0.42
N PHE A 96 17.95 9.83 0.11
CA PHE A 96 18.65 10.43 -1.03
C PHE A 96 18.00 10.06 -2.38
N LEU A 97 17.65 8.79 -2.60
CA LEU A 97 16.97 8.35 -3.82
C LEU A 97 15.55 8.92 -3.94
N VAL A 98 14.83 9.11 -2.83
CA VAL A 98 13.54 9.82 -2.83
C VAL A 98 13.72 11.30 -3.16
N LEU A 99 14.70 11.97 -2.55
CA LEU A 99 15.05 13.38 -2.83
C LEU A 99 15.40 13.60 -4.31
N TRP A 100 16.23 12.73 -4.89
CA TRP A 100 16.62 12.82 -6.30
C TRP A 100 15.42 12.53 -7.22
N LYS A 101 14.58 11.53 -6.92
CA LYS A 101 13.34 11.29 -7.70
C LYS A 101 12.39 12.49 -7.65
N GLN A 102 12.21 13.12 -6.49
CA GLN A 102 11.42 14.34 -6.34
C GLN A 102 12.00 15.49 -7.15
N LEU A 103 13.33 15.66 -7.12
CA LEU A 103 14.03 16.68 -7.87
C LEU A 103 13.80 16.54 -9.38
N GLU A 104 14.00 15.36 -9.97
CA GLU A 104 13.84 15.17 -11.42
C GLU A 104 12.39 15.38 -11.89
N VAL A 105 11.40 14.89 -11.16
CA VAL A 105 9.96 15.09 -11.49
C VAL A 105 9.57 16.58 -11.44
N LEU A 106 10.04 17.32 -10.43
CA LEU A 106 9.75 18.76 -10.31
C LEU A 106 10.54 19.60 -11.32
N LYS A 107 11.77 19.19 -11.65
CA LYS A 107 12.61 19.76 -12.72
C LYS A 107 11.98 19.58 -14.11
N GLU A 108 11.40 18.42 -14.39
CA GLU A 108 10.65 18.12 -15.62
C GLU A 108 9.37 18.98 -15.72
N HIS A 109 8.59 19.08 -14.63
CA HIS A 109 7.38 19.90 -14.58
C HIS A 109 7.69 21.40 -14.72
N TRP A 110 8.70 21.90 -14.00
CA TRP A 110 9.21 23.26 -14.12
C TRP A 110 9.73 23.57 -15.53
N GLY A 111 10.41 22.61 -16.17
CA GLY A 111 10.87 22.70 -17.55
C GLY A 111 9.71 22.91 -18.53
N ARG A 112 8.67 22.07 -18.45
CA ARG A 112 7.44 22.26 -19.24
C ARG A 112 6.80 23.62 -19.02
N LEU A 113 6.70 24.11 -17.77
CA LEU A 113 6.13 25.43 -17.48
C LEU A 113 6.94 26.58 -18.11
N LYS A 114 8.28 26.53 -18.01
CA LYS A 114 9.17 27.53 -18.63
C LYS A 114 9.12 27.48 -20.17
N LEU A 115 8.94 26.30 -20.75
CA LEU A 115 8.79 26.07 -22.20
C LEU A 115 7.33 26.14 -22.70
N GLN A 116 6.43 26.79 -21.96
CA GLN A 116 5.01 27.01 -22.34
C GLN A 116 4.23 25.73 -22.68
N GLY A 117 4.57 24.60 -22.07
CA GLY A 117 3.92 23.31 -22.25
C GLY A 117 4.51 22.44 -23.37
N GLN A 118 5.64 22.82 -23.97
CA GLN A 118 6.37 21.97 -24.92
C GLN A 118 7.19 20.90 -24.17
N ASP A 119 7.10 19.64 -24.62
CA ASP A 119 7.94 18.55 -24.09
C ASP A 119 9.39 18.67 -24.57
N ILE A 120 10.34 18.24 -23.73
CA ILE A 120 11.79 18.41 -23.91
C ILE A 120 12.38 17.38 -24.90
N ASN A 121 11.65 17.07 -25.97
CA ASN A 121 11.94 16.01 -26.94
C ASN A 121 12.86 16.46 -28.10
N SER A 122 13.27 17.74 -28.12
CA SER A 122 14.18 18.31 -29.12
C SER A 122 15.49 18.75 -28.48
N VAL A 123 16.61 18.50 -29.16
CA VAL A 123 17.96 18.95 -28.73
C VAL A 123 18.02 20.48 -28.52
N SER A 124 17.27 21.26 -29.32
CA SER A 124 17.17 22.71 -29.15
C SER A 124 16.45 23.12 -27.85
N LEU A 125 15.35 22.44 -27.52
CA LEU A 125 14.59 22.67 -26.30
C LEU A 125 15.37 22.18 -25.07
N HIS A 126 16.07 21.04 -25.16
CA HIS A 126 16.97 20.58 -24.10
C HIS A 126 18.08 21.59 -23.83
N LYS A 127 18.66 22.20 -24.86
CA LYS A 127 19.69 23.23 -24.68
C LYS A 127 19.14 24.46 -23.96
N GLN A 128 18.01 25.02 -24.43
CA GLN A 128 17.35 26.16 -23.79
C GLN A 128 16.94 25.85 -22.34
N PHE A 129 16.41 24.65 -22.09
CA PHE A 129 16.10 24.15 -20.75
C PHE A 129 17.34 24.06 -19.86
N SER A 130 18.48 23.59 -20.38
CA SER A 130 19.73 23.48 -19.61
C SER A 130 20.32 24.86 -19.28
N GLU A 131 20.24 25.80 -20.21
CA GLU A 131 20.64 27.20 -20.02
C GLU A 131 19.78 27.86 -18.91
N LEU A 132 18.44 27.74 -19.00
CA LEU A 132 17.50 28.24 -18.00
C LEU A 132 17.64 27.55 -16.63
N TYR A 133 17.85 26.24 -16.59
CA TYR A 133 18.09 25.51 -15.34
C TYR A 133 19.40 25.94 -14.70
N GLY A 134 20.42 26.26 -15.52
CA GLY A 134 21.66 26.89 -15.11
C GLY A 134 21.44 28.22 -14.38
N THR A 135 20.69 29.15 -14.99
CA THR A 135 20.48 30.51 -14.46
C THR A 135 19.52 30.57 -13.27
N ASP A 136 18.40 29.86 -13.33
CA ASP A 136 17.27 30.07 -12.43
C ASP A 136 17.29 29.17 -11.19
N ILE A 137 17.96 28.01 -11.32
CA ILE A 137 18.02 26.96 -10.30
C ILE A 137 19.47 26.73 -9.84
N LEU A 138 20.34 26.23 -10.74
CA LEU A 138 21.65 25.70 -10.38
C LEU A 138 22.58 26.75 -9.78
N TYR A 139 22.77 27.89 -10.46
CA TYR A 139 23.62 28.97 -9.95
C TYR A 139 23.10 29.56 -8.62
N PRO A 140 21.81 29.94 -8.46
CA PRO A 140 21.28 30.38 -7.17
C PRO A 140 21.43 29.35 -6.05
N SER A 141 21.21 28.06 -6.32
CA SER A 141 21.38 27.00 -5.31
C SER A 141 22.84 26.81 -4.91
N MET A 142 23.79 26.80 -5.86
CA MET A 142 25.20 26.65 -5.52
C MET A 142 25.75 27.89 -4.79
N LYS A 143 25.30 29.10 -5.16
CA LYS A 143 25.60 30.35 -4.47
C LYS A 143 25.07 30.36 -3.03
N ALA A 144 23.86 29.85 -2.80
CA ALA A 144 23.29 29.72 -1.45
C ALA A 144 24.11 28.77 -0.57
N ILE A 145 24.60 27.65 -1.12
CA ILE A 145 25.51 26.73 -0.40
C ILE A 145 26.85 27.41 -0.13
N ALA A 146 27.46 28.07 -1.11
CA ALA A 146 28.72 28.79 -0.94
C ALA A 146 28.64 29.86 0.17
N ARG A 147 27.54 30.62 0.22
CA ARG A 147 27.25 31.57 1.32
C ARG A 147 27.12 30.87 2.67
N ARG A 148 26.37 29.77 2.75
CA ARG A 148 26.22 28.98 3.98
C ARG A 148 27.56 28.41 4.48
N MET A 149 28.51 28.19 3.56
CA MET A 149 29.88 27.74 3.83
C MET A 149 30.90 28.89 4.02
N GLY A 150 30.46 30.15 4.03
CA GLY A 150 31.34 31.31 4.19
C GLY A 150 32.34 31.55 3.05
N ARG A 151 32.10 30.97 1.86
CA ARG A 151 33.02 30.96 0.70
C ARG A 151 32.33 31.45 -0.58
N GLU A 152 31.49 32.47 -0.46
CA GLU A 152 30.78 33.07 -1.60
C GLU A 152 31.75 33.74 -2.60
N ASP A 153 32.76 34.45 -2.12
CA ASP A 153 33.76 35.12 -2.96
C ASP A 153 34.64 34.14 -3.76
N GLU A 154 35.03 33.01 -3.14
CA GLU A 154 35.76 31.92 -3.82
C GLU A 154 34.92 31.32 -4.96
N PHE A 155 33.63 31.12 -4.71
CA PHE A 155 32.69 30.52 -5.65
C PHE A 155 32.41 31.43 -6.86
N GLU A 156 32.20 32.73 -6.63
CA GLU A 156 32.00 33.71 -7.70
C GLU A 156 33.28 33.88 -8.55
N GLY A 157 34.45 33.94 -7.90
CA GLY A 157 35.74 33.99 -8.60
C GLY A 157 35.98 32.78 -9.50
N LEU A 158 35.58 31.58 -9.06
CA LEU A 158 35.62 30.38 -9.89
C LEU A 158 34.71 30.49 -11.11
N ILE A 159 33.45 30.90 -10.95
CA ILE A 159 32.49 31.02 -12.06
C ILE A 159 32.96 32.02 -13.13
N ILE A 160 33.47 33.19 -12.70
CA ILE A 160 34.05 34.20 -13.59
C ILE A 160 35.22 33.61 -14.40
N SER A 161 36.01 32.70 -13.82
CA SER A 161 37.18 32.09 -14.46
C SER A 161 36.87 30.91 -15.40
N SER A 162 35.78 30.17 -15.16
CA SER A 162 35.57 28.85 -15.80
C SER A 162 34.29 28.69 -16.62
N GLN A 163 33.32 29.61 -16.53
CA GLN A 163 31.99 29.55 -17.19
C GLN A 163 31.09 28.36 -16.81
N THR A 164 31.63 27.28 -16.24
CA THR A 164 30.89 26.12 -15.73
C THR A 164 30.48 26.30 -14.27
N ILE A 165 29.20 26.11 -13.95
CA ILE A 165 28.70 26.13 -12.57
C ILE A 165 29.09 24.83 -11.87
N LEU A 166 30.26 24.82 -11.22
CA LEU A 166 30.76 23.71 -10.41
C LEU A 166 30.27 23.83 -8.96
N PRO A 167 30.03 22.71 -8.23
CA PRO A 167 29.64 22.78 -6.82
C PRO A 167 30.80 23.32 -5.95
N PRO A 168 30.50 24.08 -4.88
CA PRO A 168 31.53 24.58 -3.97
C PRO A 168 32.24 23.43 -3.24
N LYS A 169 33.58 23.52 -3.15
CA LYS A 169 34.46 22.42 -2.69
C LYS A 169 34.09 21.96 -1.28
N GLY A 170 33.61 20.72 -1.15
CA GLY A 170 33.19 20.13 0.13
C GLY A 170 31.70 20.25 0.44
N ALA A 171 30.86 20.68 -0.51
CA ALA A 171 29.42 20.47 -0.43
C ALA A 171 29.05 19.00 -0.65
N SER A 172 28.14 18.47 0.16
CA SER A 172 27.62 17.11 0.00
C SER A 172 26.55 17.04 -1.10
N GLU A 173 26.47 15.93 -1.83
CA GLU A 173 25.48 15.77 -2.90
C GLU A 173 24.02 15.83 -2.37
N ILE A 174 23.78 15.43 -1.11
CA ILE A 174 22.48 15.64 -0.44
C ILE A 174 22.13 17.13 -0.37
N GLU A 175 23.05 17.97 0.09
CA GLU A 175 22.83 19.41 0.27
C GLU A 175 22.70 20.13 -1.09
N ILE A 176 23.47 19.69 -2.10
CA ILE A 176 23.34 20.12 -3.50
C ILE A 176 21.93 19.87 -4.03
N LYS A 177 21.45 18.61 -3.94
CA LYS A 177 20.12 18.21 -4.44
C LYS A 177 18.98 18.86 -3.64
N THR A 178 19.14 19.02 -2.33
CA THR A 178 18.15 19.69 -1.46
C THR A 178 18.02 21.17 -1.80
N GLN A 179 19.14 21.88 -2.01
CA GLN A 179 19.08 23.31 -2.37
C GLN A 179 18.56 23.54 -3.79
N GLN A 180 18.81 22.60 -4.73
CA GLN A 180 18.19 22.61 -6.06
C GLN A 180 16.67 22.38 -5.98
N LEU A 181 16.23 21.43 -5.15
CA LEU A 181 14.80 21.14 -4.94
C LEU A 181 14.07 22.34 -4.33
N GLN A 182 14.62 22.96 -3.28
CA GLN A 182 14.05 24.17 -2.68
C GLN A 182 13.89 25.28 -3.73
N LYS A 183 14.92 25.53 -4.55
CA LYS A 183 14.90 26.59 -5.56
C LYS A 183 13.91 26.33 -6.69
N LEU A 184 13.64 25.05 -7.02
CA LEU A 184 12.55 24.65 -7.93
C LEU A 184 11.17 24.93 -7.32
N LEU A 185 10.95 24.54 -6.06
CA LEU A 185 9.67 24.78 -5.37
C LEU A 185 9.34 26.27 -5.28
N GLU A 186 10.30 27.12 -4.86
CA GLU A 186 10.15 28.58 -4.85
C GLU A 186 9.75 29.14 -6.24
N ASN A 187 10.36 28.63 -7.32
CA ASN A 187 10.03 29.05 -8.69
C ASN A 187 8.61 28.60 -9.12
N LEU A 188 8.17 27.42 -8.70
CA LEU A 188 6.83 26.89 -8.99
C LEU A 188 5.75 27.66 -8.24
N GLU A 189 5.97 27.96 -6.96
CA GLU A 189 5.10 28.80 -6.14
C GLU A 189 4.94 30.20 -6.76
N ILE A 190 6.04 30.83 -7.18
CA ILE A 190 6.01 32.13 -7.88
C ILE A 190 5.17 32.03 -9.17
N HIS A 191 5.29 30.95 -9.96
CA HIS A 191 4.44 30.78 -11.14
C HIS A 191 2.95 30.63 -10.78
N MET A 192 2.62 29.84 -9.75
CA MET A 192 1.25 29.65 -9.28
C MET A 192 0.63 30.96 -8.79
N ILE A 193 1.37 31.75 -7.98
CA ILE A 193 0.96 33.07 -7.52
C ILE A 193 0.70 34.00 -8.71
N LEU A 194 1.60 34.04 -9.69
CA LEU A 194 1.42 34.83 -10.91
C LEU A 194 0.23 34.35 -11.76
N GLU A 195 -0.12 33.07 -11.74
CA GLU A 195 -1.31 32.55 -12.42
C GLU A 195 -2.61 32.93 -11.70
N VAL A 196 -2.64 32.85 -10.36
CA VAL A 196 -3.77 33.32 -9.55
C VAL A 196 -3.99 34.82 -9.74
N LEU A 197 -2.93 35.63 -9.71
CA LEU A 197 -3.00 37.07 -10.00
C LEU A 197 -3.51 37.34 -11.43
N ARG A 198 -3.07 36.56 -12.44
CA ARG A 198 -3.59 36.65 -13.82
C ARG A 198 -5.08 36.30 -13.91
N LYS A 199 -5.59 35.36 -13.10
CA LYS A 199 -7.02 35.04 -13.02
C LYS A 199 -7.80 36.15 -12.33
N VAL A 200 -7.38 36.57 -11.14
CA VAL A 200 -8.00 37.67 -10.38
C VAL A 200 -8.08 38.96 -11.20
N ASN A 201 -7.02 39.33 -11.92
CA ASN A 201 -7.03 40.52 -12.77
C ASN A 201 -8.00 40.41 -13.97
N ARG A 202 -8.27 39.20 -14.48
CA ARG A 202 -9.32 38.98 -15.50
C ARG A 202 -10.72 39.17 -14.90
N GLU A 203 -10.99 38.58 -13.74
CA GLU A 203 -12.28 38.75 -13.06
C GLU A 203 -12.54 40.21 -12.67
N ILE A 204 -11.52 40.93 -12.16
CA ILE A 204 -11.60 42.37 -11.90
C ILE A 204 -11.91 43.14 -13.19
N SER A 205 -11.26 42.79 -14.31
CA SER A 205 -11.52 43.43 -15.60
C SER A 205 -12.96 43.18 -16.10
N LEU A 206 -13.48 41.96 -15.91
CA LEU A 206 -14.87 41.62 -16.23
C LEU A 206 -15.86 42.42 -15.37
N VAL A 207 -15.66 42.45 -14.05
CA VAL A 207 -16.49 43.21 -13.10
C VAL A 207 -16.47 44.71 -13.39
N VAL A 208 -15.30 45.28 -13.74
CA VAL A 208 -15.19 46.69 -14.16
C VAL A 208 -15.92 46.92 -15.49
N SER A 209 -15.80 46.01 -16.45
CA SER A 209 -16.48 46.13 -17.74
C SER A 209 -18.01 46.07 -17.61
N GLU A 210 -18.55 45.15 -16.81
CA GLU A 210 -19.99 45.07 -16.49
C GLU A 210 -20.47 46.31 -15.75
N LYS A 211 -19.72 46.79 -14.74
CA LYS A 211 -20.03 48.04 -14.03
C LYS A 211 -20.00 49.28 -14.95
N SER A 212 -19.29 49.23 -16.07
CA SER A 212 -19.22 50.32 -17.06
C SER A 212 -20.34 50.29 -18.12
N LYS A 213 -21.22 49.27 -18.12
CA LYS A 213 -22.38 49.24 -19.03
C LYS A 213 -23.48 50.18 -18.51
N GLU A 214 -23.85 51.19 -19.29
CA GLU A 214 -24.93 52.14 -18.93
C GLU A 214 -26.34 51.54 -19.01
N GLN A 215 -26.50 50.37 -19.64
CA GLN A 215 -27.80 49.72 -19.78
C GLN A 215 -28.16 48.92 -18.53
N SER A 216 -29.38 49.11 -18.00
CA SER A 216 -29.92 48.43 -16.82
C SER A 216 -30.33 46.97 -17.07
N THR A 217 -29.49 46.22 -17.79
CA THR A 217 -29.61 44.76 -17.96
C THR A 217 -28.96 44.03 -16.79
N LEU A 218 -29.41 42.81 -16.50
CA LEU A 218 -28.78 41.96 -15.49
C LEU A 218 -27.31 41.65 -15.89
N PRO A 219 -26.34 41.55 -14.94
CA PRO A 219 -24.90 41.39 -15.24
C PRO A 219 -24.50 40.01 -15.78
N THR A 220 -25.14 39.56 -16.87
CA THR A 220 -25.12 38.15 -17.30
C THR A 220 -23.73 37.64 -17.69
N ASP A 221 -22.76 38.49 -18.06
CA ASP A 221 -21.42 38.00 -18.41
C ASP A 221 -20.64 37.51 -17.18
N LEU A 222 -20.97 37.97 -15.97
CA LEU A 222 -20.43 37.41 -14.71
C LEU A 222 -20.98 36.02 -14.38
N TRP A 223 -22.14 35.66 -14.93
CA TRP A 223 -22.81 34.38 -14.68
C TRP A 223 -22.65 33.38 -15.84
N LYS A 224 -22.12 33.82 -16.99
CA LYS A 224 -21.79 32.97 -18.14
C LYS A 224 -20.51 32.17 -17.88
N HIS A 225 -20.67 31.01 -17.23
CA HIS A 225 -19.62 29.99 -17.27
C HIS A 225 -19.27 29.65 -18.72
N GLN A 226 -17.98 29.78 -19.05
CA GLN A 226 -17.39 29.67 -20.40
C GLN A 226 -17.51 28.27 -21.06
N VAL A 227 -18.30 27.37 -20.46
CA VAL A 227 -18.47 25.96 -20.82
C VAL A 227 -19.60 25.75 -21.84
N MET A 228 -20.67 26.56 -21.79
CA MET A 228 -21.77 26.45 -22.75
C MET A 228 -21.52 27.35 -23.97
N LYS A 229 -21.00 26.73 -25.03
CA LYS A 229 -20.79 27.34 -26.35
C LYS A 229 -22.01 27.23 -27.28
N GLU A 230 -23.08 26.62 -26.79
CA GLU A 230 -24.34 26.40 -27.52
C GLU A 230 -25.25 27.62 -27.34
N ASN A 231 -25.21 28.53 -28.31
CA ASN A 231 -26.04 29.73 -28.33
C ASN A 231 -27.50 29.35 -28.64
N PHE A 232 -28.29 29.11 -27.60
CA PHE A 232 -29.73 28.87 -27.76
C PHE A 232 -30.46 30.16 -28.20
N SER A 233 -30.93 30.20 -29.44
CA SER A 233 -31.67 31.33 -30.00
C SER A 233 -32.97 30.87 -30.67
N VAL A 234 -34.11 31.14 -30.04
CA VAL A 234 -35.44 30.88 -30.63
C VAL A 234 -35.69 31.89 -31.77
N ILE A 235 -35.89 31.39 -32.98
CA ILE A 235 -36.22 32.23 -34.14
C ILE A 235 -37.63 32.81 -33.93
N ARG A 236 -37.76 34.15 -33.91
CA ARG A 236 -39.07 34.82 -33.80
C ARG A 236 -39.93 34.50 -35.04
N PRO A 237 -41.06 33.78 -34.90
CA PRO A 237 -41.88 33.40 -36.04
C PRO A 237 -42.86 34.53 -36.40
N GLN A 238 -42.97 34.83 -37.69
CA GLN A 238 -43.81 35.90 -38.26
C GLN A 238 -45.31 35.51 -38.31
N ILE A 239 -45.89 35.12 -37.19
CA ILE A 239 -47.28 34.59 -37.13
C ILE A 239 -48.29 35.72 -37.27
N VAL A 240 -48.06 36.86 -36.61
CA VAL A 240 -48.98 38.01 -36.60
C VAL A 240 -49.00 38.64 -37.99
N GLU A 241 -47.83 38.76 -38.60
CA GLU A 241 -47.59 39.32 -39.93
C GLU A 241 -48.29 38.47 -41.00
N LYS A 242 -48.14 37.13 -40.95
CA LYS A 242 -48.86 36.19 -41.83
C LYS A 242 -50.38 36.19 -41.60
N PHE A 243 -50.83 36.30 -40.36
CA PHE A 243 -52.26 36.36 -40.06
C PHE A 243 -52.91 37.64 -40.59
N ILE A 244 -52.28 38.80 -40.39
CA ILE A 244 -52.73 40.07 -40.95
C ILE A 244 -52.80 40.00 -42.48
N GLN A 245 -51.78 39.42 -43.13
CA GLN A 245 -51.78 39.23 -44.58
C GLN A 245 -53.00 38.39 -45.04
N ARG A 246 -53.19 37.18 -44.49
CA ARG A 246 -54.33 36.31 -44.85
C ARG A 246 -55.69 36.95 -44.53
N LEU A 247 -55.81 37.65 -43.41
CA LEU A 247 -57.04 38.33 -43.02
C LEU A 247 -57.43 39.39 -44.07
N MET A 248 -56.46 40.18 -44.52
CA MET A 248 -56.67 41.24 -45.52
C MET A 248 -56.88 40.74 -46.95
N GLU A 249 -56.61 39.47 -47.28
CA GLU A 249 -56.79 38.93 -48.64
C GLU A 249 -58.24 38.97 -49.15
N ASN A 250 -59.25 38.81 -48.26
CA ASN A 250 -60.68 38.83 -48.62
C ASN A 250 -61.52 39.81 -47.76
N HIS A 251 -60.98 40.99 -47.46
CA HIS A 251 -61.74 42.04 -46.76
C HIS A 251 -62.75 42.74 -47.69
N GLN A 252 -63.86 43.23 -47.14
CA GLN A 252 -64.79 44.12 -47.83
C GLN A 252 -64.73 45.50 -47.17
N ASP A 253 -64.18 46.47 -47.90
CA ASP A 253 -63.99 47.84 -47.44
C ASP A 253 -65.30 48.66 -47.57
N GLY A 254 -65.84 49.08 -46.42
CA GLY A 254 -66.99 49.99 -46.32
C GLY A 254 -66.60 51.47 -46.10
N GLY A 255 -65.32 51.83 -46.24
CA GLY A 255 -64.79 53.18 -46.12
C GLY A 255 -64.63 53.70 -44.68
N LEU A 256 -65.59 53.41 -43.80
CA LEU A 256 -65.51 53.65 -42.35
C LEU A 256 -65.45 52.35 -41.54
N GLU A 257 -65.91 51.23 -42.08
CA GLU A 257 -65.92 49.93 -41.42
C GLU A 257 -65.38 48.85 -42.38
N ILE A 258 -64.44 48.04 -41.91
CA ILE A 258 -63.92 46.88 -42.66
C ILE A 258 -64.72 45.65 -42.24
N THR A 259 -65.39 45.00 -43.21
CA THR A 259 -66.22 43.82 -42.94
C THR A 259 -65.60 42.56 -43.51
N PHE A 260 -65.73 41.46 -42.77
CA PHE A 260 -65.20 40.14 -43.16
C PHE A 260 -66.34 39.13 -43.28
N ARG A 261 -66.28 38.25 -44.28
CA ARG A 261 -67.19 37.10 -44.35
C ARG A 261 -66.84 36.15 -43.20
N LYS A 262 -67.86 35.66 -42.49
CA LYS A 262 -67.69 34.75 -41.35
C LYS A 262 -66.80 33.55 -41.70
N GLU A 263 -67.05 32.92 -42.85
CA GLU A 263 -66.29 31.77 -43.38
C GLU A 263 -64.80 32.07 -43.56
N HIS A 264 -64.45 33.26 -44.09
CA HIS A 264 -63.05 33.69 -44.26
C HIS A 264 -62.38 33.99 -42.92
N LEU A 265 -63.09 34.62 -41.99
CA LEU A 265 -62.59 34.89 -40.64
C LEU A 265 -62.35 33.57 -39.89
N GLU A 266 -63.27 32.61 -39.96
CA GLU A 266 -63.12 31.27 -39.38
C GLU A 266 -61.94 30.52 -40.00
N ALA A 267 -61.76 30.56 -41.32
CA ALA A 267 -60.59 29.99 -41.99
C ALA A 267 -59.26 30.65 -41.55
N CYS A 268 -59.23 31.98 -41.42
CA CYS A 268 -58.05 32.71 -40.94
C CYS A 268 -57.72 32.39 -39.49
N LEU A 269 -58.73 32.27 -38.61
CA LEU A 269 -58.55 31.91 -37.20
C LEU A 269 -58.11 30.45 -37.02
N LEU A 270 -58.65 29.51 -37.81
CA LEU A 270 -58.17 28.13 -37.85
C LEU A 270 -56.71 28.07 -38.33
N SER A 271 -56.36 28.82 -39.37
CA SER A 271 -55.00 28.91 -39.90
C SER A 271 -54.01 29.52 -38.87
N LEU A 272 -54.42 30.57 -38.14
CA LEU A 272 -53.68 31.11 -37.01
C LEU A 272 -53.48 30.09 -35.89
N GLY A 273 -54.52 29.32 -35.56
CA GLY A 273 -54.44 28.21 -34.60
C GLY A 273 -53.41 27.15 -35.03
N CYS A 274 -53.39 26.79 -36.31
CA CYS A 274 -52.37 25.90 -36.86
C CYS A 274 -50.95 26.48 -36.77
N ASP A 275 -50.74 27.73 -37.15
CA ASP A 275 -49.41 28.39 -37.09
C ASP A 275 -48.90 28.55 -35.64
N VAL A 276 -49.78 28.86 -34.69
CA VAL A 276 -49.43 28.91 -33.24
C VAL A 276 -49.11 27.52 -32.72
N MET A 277 -49.91 26.50 -33.04
CA MET A 277 -49.64 25.11 -32.63
C MET A 277 -48.39 24.53 -33.33
N ALA A 278 -48.00 25.02 -34.50
CA ALA A 278 -46.72 24.68 -35.13
C ALA A 278 -45.54 25.33 -34.39
N ARG A 279 -45.67 26.59 -33.98
CA ARG A 279 -44.68 27.24 -33.10
C ARG A 279 -44.51 26.50 -31.79
N GLU A 280 -45.58 26.16 -31.07
CA GLU A 280 -45.41 25.52 -29.76
C GLU A 280 -44.77 24.14 -29.85
N ARG A 281 -45.04 23.36 -30.90
CA ARG A 281 -44.31 22.10 -31.16
C ARG A 281 -42.83 22.37 -31.43
N SER A 282 -42.51 23.27 -32.35
CA SER A 282 -41.11 23.59 -32.69
C SER A 282 -40.33 24.19 -31.51
N ASN A 283 -40.97 25.02 -30.68
CA ASN A 283 -40.43 25.50 -29.40
C ASN A 283 -40.15 24.34 -28.45
N PHE A 284 -41.16 23.48 -28.21
CA PHE A 284 -41.05 22.34 -27.30
C PHE A 284 -39.94 21.37 -27.75
N GLU A 285 -39.87 21.05 -29.04
CA GLU A 285 -38.80 20.26 -29.66
C GLU A 285 -37.43 20.92 -29.45
N SER A 286 -37.32 22.24 -29.69
CA SER A 286 -36.06 22.99 -29.50
C SER A 286 -35.58 22.98 -28.04
N TYR A 287 -36.49 23.20 -27.08
CA TYR A 287 -36.17 23.10 -25.65
C TYR A 287 -35.85 21.67 -25.24
N SER A 288 -36.60 20.67 -25.73
CA SER A 288 -36.37 19.25 -25.42
C SER A 288 -35.00 18.78 -25.91
N MET A 289 -34.62 19.13 -27.14
CA MET A 289 -33.28 18.85 -27.67
C MET A 289 -32.19 19.56 -26.87
N CYS A 290 -32.40 20.81 -26.46
CA CYS A 290 -31.46 21.52 -25.59
C CYS A 290 -31.29 20.83 -24.24
N TYR A 291 -32.37 20.35 -23.62
CA TYR A 291 -32.28 19.63 -22.34
C TYR A 291 -31.64 18.24 -22.50
N GLU A 292 -31.95 17.48 -23.55
CA GLU A 292 -31.29 16.18 -23.81
C GLU A 292 -29.80 16.35 -24.12
N HIS A 293 -29.38 17.36 -24.89
CA HIS A 293 -27.95 17.66 -25.09
C HIS A 293 -27.24 17.99 -23.77
N VAL A 294 -27.87 18.79 -22.89
CA VAL A 294 -27.32 19.11 -21.57
C VAL A 294 -27.23 17.87 -20.68
N LEU A 295 -28.25 17.01 -20.70
CA LEU A 295 -28.27 15.74 -19.96
C LEU A 295 -27.24 14.75 -20.50
N GLU A 296 -27.08 14.64 -21.82
CA GLU A 296 -26.09 13.75 -22.44
C GLU A 296 -24.66 14.26 -22.22
N HIS A 297 -24.38 15.55 -22.36
CA HIS A 297 -23.09 16.11 -21.97
C HIS A 297 -22.79 15.91 -20.47
N ALA A 298 -23.79 16.03 -19.60
CA ALA A 298 -23.64 15.72 -18.17
C ALA A 298 -23.34 14.23 -17.93
N ARG A 299 -24.06 13.31 -18.59
CA ARG A 299 -23.79 11.85 -18.56
C ARG A 299 -22.39 11.53 -19.05
N GLN A 300 -21.97 12.04 -20.21
CA GLN A 300 -20.62 11.84 -20.75
C GLN A 300 -19.53 12.37 -19.82
N LYS A 301 -19.76 13.53 -19.18
CA LYS A 301 -18.82 14.12 -18.20
C LYS A 301 -18.78 13.30 -16.91
N LEU A 302 -19.91 12.75 -16.46
CA LEU A 302 -19.97 11.83 -15.32
C LEU A 302 -19.19 10.55 -15.61
N CYS A 303 -19.47 9.87 -16.73
CA CYS A 303 -18.80 8.61 -17.07
C CYS A 303 -17.28 8.78 -17.28
N ARG A 304 -16.81 9.92 -17.81
CA ARG A 304 -15.36 10.23 -17.83
C ARG A 304 -14.78 10.39 -16.42
N LYS A 305 -15.52 10.96 -15.47
CA LYS A 305 -15.08 11.09 -14.07
C LYS A 305 -15.18 9.78 -13.29
N GLU A 306 -16.15 8.93 -13.60
CA GLU A 306 -16.22 7.56 -13.09
C GLU A 306 -15.02 6.75 -13.59
N GLN A 307 -14.67 6.84 -14.88
CA GLN A 307 -13.47 6.22 -15.44
C GLN A 307 -12.16 6.76 -14.84
N GLU A 308 -12.04 8.08 -14.61
CA GLU A 308 -10.90 8.64 -13.87
C GLU A 308 -10.81 8.09 -12.43
N LEU A 309 -11.94 7.96 -11.73
CA LEU A 309 -12.00 7.40 -10.38
C LEU A 309 -11.70 5.89 -10.36
N ASP A 310 -12.14 5.13 -11.35
CA ASP A 310 -11.84 3.71 -11.48
C ASP A 310 -10.37 3.47 -11.84
N VAL A 311 -9.76 4.29 -12.70
CA VAL A 311 -8.30 4.24 -12.93
C VAL A 311 -7.51 4.61 -11.68
N LEU A 312 -7.98 5.59 -10.88
CA LEU A 312 -7.39 5.91 -9.57
C LEU A 312 -7.60 4.80 -8.52
N ARG A 313 -8.67 4.01 -8.65
CA ARG A 313 -8.99 2.86 -7.80
C ARG A 313 -8.21 1.60 -8.21
N GLU A 314 -8.02 1.33 -9.49
CA GLU A 314 -7.20 0.22 -10.00
C GLU A 314 -5.69 0.49 -9.83
N GLY A 315 -5.27 1.75 -9.93
CA GLY A 315 -3.93 2.21 -9.56
C GLY A 315 -3.63 2.13 -8.07
N GLN A 316 -4.64 1.85 -7.23
CA GLN A 316 -4.49 1.56 -5.81
C GLN A 316 -4.72 0.06 -5.55
N SER A 317 -3.69 -0.62 -5.06
CA SER A 317 -3.89 -1.87 -4.32
C SER A 317 -4.96 -1.65 -3.22
N PRO A 318 -5.79 -2.66 -2.89
CA PRO A 318 -6.93 -2.48 -1.99
C PRO A 318 -6.53 -1.76 -0.69
N PRO A 319 -7.35 -0.85 -0.17
CA PRO A 319 -6.96 0.09 0.89
C PRO A 319 -6.91 -0.57 2.27
N GLU A 320 -5.96 -1.48 2.45
CA GLU A 320 -5.45 -1.84 3.77
C GLU A 320 -4.68 -0.63 4.32
N ASP A 321 -5.14 -0.16 5.48
CA ASP A 321 -4.54 0.82 6.40
C ASP A 321 -4.13 2.22 5.91
N ASN A 322 -4.09 2.56 4.61
CA ASN A 322 -3.77 3.93 4.15
C ASN A 322 -4.70 5.01 4.77
N ALA A 323 -6.00 4.75 4.86
CA ALA A 323 -6.95 5.66 5.52
C ALA A 323 -6.81 5.67 7.05
N GLY A 324 -6.32 4.57 7.64
CA GLY A 324 -6.00 4.47 9.06
C GLY A 324 -4.77 5.32 9.40
N GLN A 325 -3.67 5.14 8.68
CA GLN A 325 -2.43 5.89 8.84
C GLN A 325 -2.62 7.40 8.65
N VAL A 326 -3.44 7.82 7.68
CA VAL A 326 -3.80 9.24 7.51
C VAL A 326 -4.67 9.75 8.68
N ALA A 327 -5.59 8.94 9.20
CA ALA A 327 -6.39 9.31 10.37
C ALA A 327 -5.52 9.40 11.64
N GLU A 328 -4.65 8.44 11.90
CA GLU A 328 -3.67 8.40 13.00
C GLU A 328 -2.74 9.61 12.93
N LEU A 329 -2.07 9.84 11.80
CA LEU A 329 -1.14 10.97 11.63
C LEU A 329 -1.87 12.33 11.72
N SER A 330 -3.14 12.41 11.29
CA SER A 330 -3.97 13.61 11.52
C SER A 330 -4.36 13.79 12.99
N HIS A 331 -4.58 12.70 13.73
CA HIS A 331 -4.87 12.74 15.16
C HIS A 331 -3.62 13.16 15.95
N ASP A 332 -2.46 12.61 15.63
CA ASP A 332 -1.17 13.01 16.21
C ASP A 332 -0.88 14.50 15.98
N MET A 333 -1.06 14.99 14.74
CA MET A 333 -0.93 16.43 14.44
C MET A 333 -1.96 17.27 15.20
N ILE A 334 -3.19 16.80 15.40
CA ILE A 334 -4.20 17.51 16.22
C ILE A 334 -3.80 17.51 17.71
N MET A 335 -3.21 16.42 18.22
CA MET A 335 -2.70 16.33 19.58
C MET A 335 -1.49 17.24 19.80
N GLU A 336 -0.53 17.28 18.87
CA GLU A 336 0.59 18.23 18.89
C GLU A 336 0.11 19.68 18.84
N ILE A 337 -0.78 20.02 17.91
CA ILE A 337 -1.38 21.37 17.80
C ILE A 337 -2.13 21.75 19.09
N THR A 338 -2.80 20.79 19.74
CA THR A 338 -3.52 21.02 21.01
C THR A 338 -2.55 21.21 22.18
N ALA A 339 -1.48 20.41 22.27
CA ALA A 339 -0.43 20.56 23.28
C ALA A 339 0.37 21.87 23.10
N LEU A 340 0.62 22.29 21.86
CA LEU A 340 1.26 23.57 21.54
C LEU A 340 0.34 24.75 21.87
N ARG A 341 -0.97 24.63 21.63
CA ARG A 341 -1.97 25.65 22.05
C ARG A 341 -2.05 25.76 23.57
N ALA A 342 -2.06 24.64 24.30
CA ALA A 342 -2.04 24.64 25.77
C ALA A 342 -0.78 25.35 26.31
N ARG A 343 0.41 24.96 25.84
CA ARG A 343 1.68 25.62 26.19
C ARG A 343 1.69 27.12 25.84
N LEU A 344 1.06 27.51 24.73
CA LEU A 344 0.94 28.92 24.36
C LEU A 344 0.03 29.67 25.34
N THR A 345 -1.11 29.10 25.74
CA THR A 345 -1.98 29.72 26.76
C THR A 345 -1.33 29.77 28.14
N ASP A 346 -0.54 28.76 28.51
CA ASP A 346 0.22 28.75 29.77
C ASP A 346 1.25 29.91 29.77
N LEU A 347 2.01 30.05 28.68
CA LEU A 347 2.97 31.15 28.49
C LEU A 347 2.30 32.52 28.41
N GLU A 348 1.08 32.63 27.87
CA GLU A 348 0.30 33.88 27.89
C GLU A 348 -0.16 34.24 29.30
N GLU A 349 -0.57 33.26 30.12
CA GLU A 349 -0.91 33.48 31.53
C GLU A 349 0.32 33.85 32.36
N GLU A 350 1.46 33.17 32.19
CA GLU A 350 2.74 33.55 32.79
C GLU A 350 3.13 34.99 32.43
N ASN A 351 3.02 35.35 31.15
CA ASN A 351 3.34 36.69 30.64
C ASN A 351 2.41 37.77 31.25
N LEU A 352 1.11 37.47 31.39
CA LEU A 352 0.15 38.32 32.09
C LEU A 352 0.47 38.43 33.58
N ASN A 353 0.89 37.35 34.23
CA ASN A 353 1.24 37.35 35.65
C ASN A 353 2.55 38.11 35.93
N LEU A 354 3.58 37.97 35.08
CA LEU A 354 4.78 38.81 35.10
C LEU A 354 4.45 40.29 34.88
N LYS A 355 3.57 40.62 33.94
CA LYS A 355 3.09 42.00 33.73
C LYS A 355 2.32 42.58 34.93
N LYS A 356 1.56 41.76 35.67
CA LYS A 356 0.94 42.17 36.94
C LYS A 356 2.00 42.41 38.02
N GLN A 357 2.98 41.50 38.13
CA GLN A 357 4.05 41.57 39.12
C GLN A 357 4.93 42.81 38.93
N ILE A 358 5.43 43.07 37.72
CA ILE A 358 6.23 44.27 37.40
C ILE A 358 5.45 45.55 37.69
N ARG A 359 4.14 45.60 37.38
CA ARG A 359 3.29 46.76 37.72
C ARG A 359 3.13 46.94 39.22
N LYS A 360 3.08 45.86 39.99
CA LYS A 360 3.00 45.89 41.46
C LYS A 360 4.34 46.33 42.07
N GLU A 361 5.46 45.82 41.57
CA GLU A 361 6.81 46.21 41.99
C GLU A 361 7.05 47.70 41.74
N VAL A 362 6.76 48.21 40.54
CA VAL A 362 6.87 49.65 40.22
C VAL A 362 5.93 50.50 41.08
N GLN A 363 4.73 50.02 41.42
CA GLN A 363 3.82 50.71 42.33
C GLN A 363 4.38 50.73 43.77
N GLU A 364 4.96 49.63 44.24
CA GLU A 364 5.57 49.52 45.58
C GLU A 364 6.85 50.36 45.69
N GLU A 365 7.68 50.42 44.65
CA GLU A 365 8.83 51.34 44.55
C GLU A 365 8.39 52.81 44.55
N TYR A 366 7.36 53.15 43.77
CA TYR A 366 6.81 54.50 43.72
C TYR A 366 6.22 54.92 45.08
N GLU A 367 5.45 54.04 45.73
CA GLU A 367 4.94 54.29 47.08
C GLU A 367 6.06 54.40 48.11
N ALA A 368 7.10 53.56 48.05
CA ALA A 368 8.26 53.63 48.93
C ALA A 368 9.09 54.92 48.76
N LEU A 369 9.10 55.53 47.56
CA LEU A 369 9.70 56.84 47.30
C LEU A 369 8.79 57.99 47.79
N VAL A 370 7.47 57.87 47.57
CA VAL A 370 6.50 58.94 47.79
C VAL A 370 6.06 59.05 49.26
N GLN A 371 5.99 57.94 50.01
CA GLN A 371 5.63 57.97 51.43
C GLN A 371 6.63 58.79 52.28
N PRO A 372 7.96 58.62 52.19
CA PRO A 372 8.93 59.48 52.89
C PRO A 372 8.83 60.96 52.51
N LEU A 373 8.53 61.28 51.25
CA LEU A 373 8.32 62.67 50.82
C LEU A 373 7.06 63.27 51.46
N PHE A 374 5.94 62.53 51.51
CA PHE A 374 4.75 62.99 52.23
C PHE A 374 4.98 63.14 53.74
N VAL A 375 5.68 62.20 54.39
CA VAL A 375 6.06 62.32 55.81
C VAL A 375 6.94 63.55 56.06
N THR A 376 7.90 63.81 55.18
CA THR A 376 8.78 64.99 55.27
C THR A 376 7.99 66.29 55.08
N CYS A 377 7.09 66.35 54.10
CA CYS A 377 6.20 67.50 53.88
C CYS A 377 5.25 67.74 55.07
N LEU A 378 4.72 66.68 55.70
CA LEU A 378 3.91 66.78 56.91
C LEU A 378 4.74 67.31 58.09
N HIS A 379 5.97 66.85 58.26
CA HIS A 379 6.85 67.33 59.33
C HIS A 379 7.32 68.78 59.12
N ILE A 380 7.62 69.19 57.88
CA ILE A 380 7.90 70.59 57.53
C ILE A 380 6.69 71.47 57.83
N LYS A 381 5.48 70.99 57.52
CA LYS A 381 4.25 71.72 57.89
C LYS A 381 4.06 71.79 59.41
N GLU A 382 4.21 70.69 60.13
CA GLU A 382 4.15 70.66 61.60
C GLU A 382 5.12 71.67 62.23
N LYS A 383 6.36 71.74 61.73
CA LYS A 383 7.36 72.72 62.14
C LYS A 383 7.01 74.15 61.72
N LEU A 384 6.32 74.37 60.62
CA LEU A 384 5.81 75.69 60.24
C LEU A 384 4.66 76.14 61.14
N ASP A 385 3.72 75.24 61.43
CA ASP A 385 2.56 75.48 62.30
C ASP A 385 3.04 75.71 63.76
N GLU A 386 4.03 74.95 64.26
CA GLU A 386 4.75 75.23 65.52
C GLU A 386 5.38 76.63 65.52
N ASN A 387 6.09 77.02 64.45
CA ASN A 387 6.73 78.32 64.37
C ASN A 387 5.70 79.48 64.30
N GLN A 388 4.54 79.26 63.66
CA GLN A 388 3.43 80.22 63.69
C GLN A 388 2.85 80.35 65.10
N LEU A 389 2.61 79.24 65.82
CA LEU A 389 2.15 79.26 67.21
C LEU A 389 3.16 79.95 68.13
N ASN A 390 4.46 79.65 68.00
CA ASN A 390 5.53 80.30 68.75
C ASN A 390 5.65 81.80 68.44
N LEU A 391 5.39 82.23 67.20
CA LEU A 391 5.35 83.64 66.84
C LEU A 391 4.11 84.35 67.40
N ILE A 392 2.93 83.72 67.30
CA ILE A 392 1.68 84.24 67.89
C ILE A 392 1.85 84.38 69.42
N GLN A 393 2.41 83.36 70.08
CA GLN A 393 2.69 83.38 71.52
C GLN A 393 3.61 84.55 71.89
N LYS A 394 4.75 84.73 71.18
CA LYS A 394 5.66 85.86 71.41
C LYS A 394 5.04 87.22 71.13
N VAL A 395 4.13 87.32 70.15
CA VAL A 395 3.39 88.55 69.87
C VAL A 395 2.37 88.84 70.97
N CYS A 396 1.69 87.82 71.51
CA CYS A 396 0.82 87.96 72.67
C CYS A 396 1.62 88.37 73.92
N GLU A 397 2.76 87.72 74.18
CA GLU A 397 3.69 88.06 75.27
C GLU A 397 4.16 89.51 75.15
N LEU A 398 4.66 89.94 73.99
CA LEU A 398 5.08 91.33 73.74
C LEU A 398 3.91 92.32 73.89
N ILE A 399 2.69 91.95 73.47
CA ILE A 399 1.50 92.77 73.66
C ILE A 399 1.14 92.88 75.15
N ASP A 400 1.29 91.82 75.94
CA ASP A 400 1.03 91.84 77.38
C ASP A 400 2.17 92.52 78.18
N GLU A 401 3.42 92.46 77.71
CA GLU A 401 4.53 93.29 78.18
C GLU A 401 4.24 94.77 77.90
N VAL A 402 3.87 95.16 76.67
CA VAL A 402 3.53 96.56 76.34
C VAL A 402 2.26 97.03 77.06
N ARG A 403 1.28 96.14 77.31
CA ARG A 403 0.12 96.46 78.15
C ARG A 403 0.51 96.66 79.61
N THR A 404 1.36 95.80 80.18
CA THR A 404 1.78 95.91 81.59
C THR A 404 2.72 97.08 81.80
N GLU A 405 3.68 97.33 80.90
CA GLU A 405 4.51 98.53 80.90
C GLU A 405 3.65 99.79 80.70
N GLY A 406 2.64 99.76 79.81
CA GLY A 406 1.68 100.85 79.64
C GLY A 406 0.85 101.12 80.90
N ILE A 407 0.36 100.06 81.57
CA ILE A 407 -0.36 100.12 82.84
C ILE A 407 0.55 100.62 83.97
N ASP A 408 1.81 100.21 84.03
CA ASP A 408 2.75 100.60 85.08
C ASP A 408 3.33 102.00 84.85
N ASN A 409 3.52 102.41 83.59
CA ASN A 409 3.75 103.81 83.22
C ASN A 409 2.55 104.67 83.63
N LEU A 410 1.32 104.22 83.36
CA LEU A 410 0.08 104.91 83.78
C LEU A 410 -0.06 104.96 85.31
N LYS A 411 0.29 103.89 86.04
CA LYS A 411 0.40 103.90 87.51
C LYS A 411 1.51 104.85 87.98
N SER A 412 2.64 104.94 87.28
CA SER A 412 3.71 105.89 87.61
C SER A 412 3.26 107.33 87.40
N LEU A 413 2.49 107.59 86.33
CA LEU A 413 1.83 108.88 86.09
C LEU A 413 0.78 109.17 87.16
N LYS A 414 -0.10 108.22 87.52
CA LYS A 414 -1.09 108.33 88.61
C LYS A 414 -0.44 108.50 90.00
N LYS A 415 0.82 108.07 90.19
CA LYS A 415 1.64 108.33 91.39
C LYS A 415 2.33 109.69 91.36
N LYS A 416 2.87 110.12 90.21
CA LYS A 416 3.48 111.45 90.01
C LYS A 416 2.43 112.57 90.06
N TRP A 417 1.27 112.34 89.46
CA TRP A 417 0.07 113.18 89.48
C TRP A 417 -0.86 112.65 90.57
N GLY A 418 -0.50 112.86 91.83
CA GLY A 418 -1.21 112.30 92.99
C GLY A 418 -2.71 112.57 92.96
N SER A 419 -3.50 111.55 92.62
CA SER A 419 -4.96 111.68 92.44
C SER A 419 -5.70 110.53 93.14
N ALA A 420 -6.39 110.87 94.22
CA ALA A 420 -7.19 109.93 95.00
C ALA A 420 -8.61 109.80 94.42
N ARG A 421 -8.93 108.61 93.87
CA ARG A 421 -10.30 108.09 93.75
C ARG A 421 -10.28 106.56 93.74
N PRO A 422 -11.25 105.89 94.40
CA PRO A 422 -11.29 104.43 94.50
C PRO A 422 -11.83 103.76 93.23
N ASP A 423 -11.56 102.48 93.11
CA ASP A 423 -11.72 101.71 91.87
C ASP A 423 -13.15 101.24 91.58
N LYS A 424 -13.40 100.90 90.31
CA LYS A 424 -14.58 100.17 89.82
C LYS A 424 -14.13 98.95 89.02
N GLU A 425 -13.48 98.01 89.69
CA GLU A 425 -13.15 96.70 89.12
C GLU A 425 -14.32 95.69 89.27
N MET A 426 -14.09 94.45 88.83
CA MET A 426 -14.96 93.29 89.04
C MET A 426 -16.36 93.31 88.41
N LYS A 427 -16.44 93.31 87.06
CA LYS A 427 -17.56 92.66 86.33
C LYS A 427 -17.18 91.80 85.11
N GLU A 428 -16.02 92.00 84.48
CA GLU A 428 -15.65 91.26 83.26
C GLU A 428 -15.05 89.86 83.49
N HIS A 429 -14.52 89.57 84.69
CA HIS A 429 -13.79 88.32 84.97
C HIS A 429 -14.62 87.03 84.78
N PRO A 430 -15.82 86.88 85.39
CA PRO A 430 -16.54 85.60 85.37
C PRO A 430 -17.05 85.21 83.97
N ALA A 431 -17.30 86.18 83.09
CA ALA A 431 -17.68 85.91 81.70
C ALA A 431 -16.52 85.32 80.89
N LYS A 432 -15.28 85.76 81.15
CA LYS A 432 -14.07 85.24 80.50
C LYS A 432 -13.77 83.81 80.97
N GLU A 433 -13.93 83.53 82.27
CA GLU A 433 -13.74 82.18 82.84
C GLU A 433 -14.71 81.14 82.26
N GLN A 434 -15.97 81.52 82.00
CA GLN A 434 -16.96 80.62 81.37
C GLN A 434 -16.61 80.28 79.91
N LEU A 435 -16.04 81.23 79.16
CA LEU A 435 -15.58 80.98 77.79
C LEU A 435 -14.40 80.00 77.77
N TRP A 436 -13.40 80.18 78.64
CA TRP A 436 -12.27 79.24 78.77
C TRP A 436 -12.69 77.81 79.12
N ALA A 437 -13.78 77.62 79.87
CA ALA A 437 -14.33 76.30 80.15
C ALA A 437 -14.96 75.67 78.89
N LEU A 438 -15.79 76.42 78.17
CA LEU A 438 -16.44 75.96 76.94
C LEU A 438 -15.44 75.62 75.82
N GLU A 439 -14.35 76.40 75.69
CA GLU A 439 -13.27 76.11 74.75
C GLU A 439 -12.56 74.79 75.07
N ARG A 440 -12.31 74.51 76.35
CA ARG A 440 -11.70 73.26 76.82
C ARG A 440 -12.61 72.05 76.56
N ASP A 441 -13.91 72.17 76.82
CA ASP A 441 -14.89 71.13 76.55
C ASP A 441 -15.02 70.86 75.05
N ASN A 442 -15.04 71.91 74.22
CA ASN A 442 -15.06 71.80 72.76
C ASN A 442 -13.81 71.06 72.22
N CYS A 443 -12.63 71.35 72.77
CA CYS A 443 -11.40 70.61 72.45
C CYS A 443 -11.53 69.11 72.81
N SER A 444 -12.16 68.79 73.95
CA SER A 444 -12.38 67.39 74.36
C SER A 444 -13.35 66.65 73.42
N LEU A 445 -14.41 67.31 72.98
CA LEU A 445 -15.41 66.78 72.05
C LEU A 445 -14.79 66.56 70.66
N ALA A 446 -13.97 67.49 70.17
CA ALA A 446 -13.22 67.31 68.93
C ALA A 446 -12.32 66.06 68.96
N ALA A 447 -11.61 65.83 70.08
CA ALA A 447 -10.80 64.62 70.27
C ALA A 447 -11.63 63.33 70.29
N LEU A 448 -12.82 63.34 70.91
CA LEU A 448 -13.74 62.19 70.89
C LEU A 448 -14.31 61.92 69.49
N VAL A 449 -14.67 62.96 68.72
CA VAL A 449 -15.13 62.83 67.32
C VAL A 449 -14.02 62.24 66.44
N CYS A 450 -12.76 62.65 66.63
CA CYS A 450 -11.62 62.05 65.93
C CYS A 450 -11.44 60.56 66.27
N LYS A 451 -11.56 60.17 67.55
CA LYS A 451 -11.51 58.75 67.98
C LYS A 451 -12.68 57.94 67.39
N ALA A 452 -13.89 58.48 67.37
CA ALA A 452 -15.04 57.81 66.76
C ALA A 452 -14.84 57.60 65.24
N ARG A 453 -14.33 58.62 64.53
CA ARG A 453 -13.97 58.53 63.10
C ARG A 453 -12.88 57.49 62.83
N SER A 454 -11.85 57.39 63.67
CA SER A 454 -10.81 56.36 63.51
C SER A 454 -11.36 54.95 63.74
N LEU A 455 -12.18 54.73 64.77
CA LEU A 455 -12.83 53.44 65.03
C LEU A 455 -13.78 53.02 63.90
N GLY A 456 -14.48 53.97 63.27
CA GLY A 456 -15.27 53.72 62.07
C GLY A 456 -14.43 53.22 60.88
N ARG A 457 -13.27 53.87 60.63
CA ARG A 457 -12.32 53.43 59.59
C ARG A 457 -11.74 52.05 59.88
N TRP A 458 -11.34 51.77 61.13
CA TRP A 458 -10.86 50.43 61.54
C TRP A 458 -11.92 49.35 61.33
N ARG A 459 -13.19 49.60 61.68
CA ARG A 459 -14.29 48.64 61.47
C ARG A 459 -14.49 48.33 59.98
N LEU A 460 -14.47 49.35 59.12
CA LEU A 460 -14.57 49.19 57.67
C LEU A 460 -13.38 48.39 57.11
N ALA A 461 -12.15 48.71 57.51
CA ALA A 461 -10.95 48.00 57.06
C ALA A 461 -10.98 46.51 57.44
N VAL A 462 -11.40 46.18 58.68
CA VAL A 462 -11.54 44.78 59.14
C VAL A 462 -12.64 44.03 58.37
N GLN A 463 -13.76 44.68 58.05
CA GLN A 463 -14.81 44.09 57.21
C GLN A 463 -14.31 43.85 55.77
N GLN A 464 -13.65 44.84 55.18
CA GLN A 464 -13.09 44.74 53.83
C GLN A 464 -12.04 43.62 53.73
N ALA A 465 -11.11 43.54 54.68
CA ALA A 465 -10.12 42.46 54.75
C ALA A 465 -10.76 41.08 54.91
N ARG A 466 -11.84 40.96 55.70
CA ARG A 466 -12.60 39.71 55.82
C ARG A 466 -13.25 39.30 54.50
N PHE A 467 -13.89 40.22 53.79
CA PHE A 467 -14.51 39.91 52.49
C PHE A 467 -13.48 39.57 51.41
N GLN A 468 -12.35 40.30 51.34
CA GLN A 468 -11.22 39.96 50.48
C GLN A 468 -10.63 38.57 50.81
N GLY A 469 -10.53 38.24 52.10
CA GLY A 469 -10.12 36.91 52.56
C GLY A 469 -11.10 35.79 52.21
N GLN A 470 -12.40 36.08 52.11
CA GLN A 470 -13.43 35.12 51.66
C GLN A 470 -13.42 34.96 50.13
N LEU A 471 -13.33 36.07 49.38
CA LEU A 471 -13.22 36.06 47.92
C LEU A 471 -11.99 35.25 47.46
N SER A 472 -10.81 35.55 48.01
CA SER A 472 -9.55 34.85 47.67
C SER A 472 -9.50 33.37 48.07
N ARG A 473 -10.46 32.87 48.88
CA ARG A 473 -10.66 31.44 49.13
C ARG A 473 -11.59 30.82 48.09
N ALA A 474 -12.76 31.44 47.87
CA ALA A 474 -13.72 31.00 46.85
C ALA A 474 -13.11 30.99 45.44
N GLU A 475 -12.25 31.96 45.11
CA GLU A 475 -11.48 31.99 43.85
C GLU A 475 -10.52 30.80 43.72
N LYS A 476 -9.82 30.42 44.81
CA LYS A 476 -8.91 29.26 44.83
C LYS A 476 -9.67 27.94 44.74
N GLU A 477 -10.77 27.81 45.49
CA GLU A 477 -11.66 26.64 45.46
C GLU A 477 -12.28 26.46 44.07
N ALA A 478 -12.72 27.55 43.42
CA ALA A 478 -13.24 27.52 42.05
C ALA A 478 -12.15 27.17 41.01
N MET A 479 -10.93 27.71 41.15
CA MET A 479 -9.81 27.36 40.26
C MET A 479 -9.37 25.90 40.44
N GLN A 480 -9.30 25.40 41.68
CA GLN A 480 -9.00 23.99 41.96
C GLN A 480 -10.07 23.08 41.35
N SER A 481 -11.36 23.35 41.61
CA SER A 481 -12.47 22.57 41.03
C SER A 481 -12.47 22.59 39.50
N LYS A 482 -12.08 23.72 38.88
CA LYS A 482 -11.86 23.82 37.43
C LYS A 482 -10.73 22.89 36.96
N THR A 483 -9.58 22.86 37.66
CA THR A 483 -8.47 21.95 37.32
C THR A 483 -8.83 20.47 37.49
N GLU A 484 -9.56 20.11 38.55
CA GLU A 484 -10.06 18.75 38.78
C GLU A 484 -11.04 18.32 37.68
N CYS A 485 -11.98 19.20 37.29
CA CYS A 485 -12.90 18.97 36.18
C CYS A 485 -12.17 18.77 34.83
N LEU A 486 -11.12 19.53 34.55
CA LEU A 486 -10.30 19.37 33.36
C LEU A 486 -9.50 18.06 33.38
N SER A 487 -8.95 17.67 34.54
CA SER A 487 -8.25 16.39 34.71
C SER A 487 -9.19 15.20 34.46
N ILE A 488 -10.42 15.23 34.98
CA ILE A 488 -11.41 14.16 34.78
C ILE A 488 -11.81 14.05 33.30
N LYS A 489 -12.00 15.18 32.60
CA LYS A 489 -12.28 15.19 31.16
C LYS A 489 -11.14 14.59 30.34
N LEU A 490 -9.90 14.98 30.65
CA LEU A 490 -8.71 14.48 29.95
C LEU A 490 -8.53 12.96 30.13
N MET A 491 -8.80 12.42 31.32
CA MET A 491 -8.84 10.96 31.53
C MET A 491 -9.94 10.28 30.71
N ALA A 492 -11.17 10.81 30.72
CA ALA A 492 -12.28 10.26 29.94
C ALA A 492 -12.05 10.34 28.42
N GLU A 493 -11.35 11.36 27.93
CA GLU A 493 -10.93 11.47 26.53
C GLU A 493 -9.86 10.43 26.17
N GLN A 494 -8.91 10.14 27.06
CA GLN A 494 -7.93 9.06 26.89
C GLN A 494 -8.59 7.68 26.86
N GLU A 495 -9.50 7.39 27.79
CA GLU A 495 -10.30 6.16 27.80
C GLU A 495 -11.11 6.01 26.49
N ALA A 496 -11.74 7.09 26.03
CA ALA A 496 -12.47 7.09 24.76
C ALA A 496 -11.58 6.86 23.52
N VAL A 497 -10.30 7.22 23.56
CA VAL A 497 -9.32 6.87 22.51
C VAL A 497 -8.92 5.39 22.59
N LEU A 498 -8.65 4.87 23.79
CA LEU A 498 -8.32 3.45 23.99
C LEU A 498 -9.46 2.53 23.50
N PHE A 499 -10.71 2.80 23.88
CA PHE A 499 -11.86 2.01 23.42
C PHE A 499 -12.06 2.09 21.89
N ARG A 500 -11.67 3.19 21.22
CA ARG A 500 -11.69 3.27 19.75
C ARG A 500 -10.59 2.40 19.13
N GLN A 501 -9.39 2.38 19.70
CA GLN A 501 -8.29 1.53 19.25
C GLN A 501 -8.62 0.04 19.42
N GLU A 502 -9.15 -0.37 20.57
CA GLU A 502 -9.63 -1.74 20.81
C GLU A 502 -10.72 -2.15 19.81
N LEU A 503 -11.70 -1.27 19.57
CA LEU A 503 -12.80 -1.54 18.64
C LEU A 503 -12.35 -1.61 17.17
N LEU A 504 -11.29 -0.88 16.79
CA LEU A 504 -10.63 -1.04 15.49
C LEU A 504 -9.88 -2.37 15.39
N ALA A 505 -9.09 -2.74 16.40
CA ALA A 505 -8.38 -4.01 16.44
C ALA A 505 -9.33 -5.22 16.39
N LEU A 506 -10.45 -5.17 17.11
CA LEU A 506 -11.51 -6.18 17.07
C LEU A 506 -12.18 -6.27 15.69
N ARG A 507 -12.40 -5.14 15.00
CA ARG A 507 -12.91 -5.14 13.61
C ARG A 507 -11.92 -5.74 12.61
N GLN A 508 -10.62 -5.42 12.73
CA GLN A 508 -9.57 -6.03 11.90
C GLN A 508 -9.47 -7.55 12.16
N ALA A 509 -9.52 -7.98 13.42
CA ALA A 509 -9.53 -9.40 13.79
C ALA A 509 -10.76 -10.14 13.22
N LEU A 510 -11.95 -9.54 13.31
CA LEU A 510 -13.18 -10.06 12.71
C LEU A 510 -13.07 -10.20 11.19
N ALA A 511 -12.56 -9.17 10.50
CA ALA A 511 -12.39 -9.20 9.05
C ALA A 511 -11.41 -10.29 8.60
N ARG A 512 -10.29 -10.48 9.33
CA ARG A 512 -9.34 -11.58 9.10
C ARG A 512 -10.01 -12.95 9.29
N ALA A 513 -10.74 -13.15 10.38
CA ALA A 513 -11.48 -14.39 10.64
C ALA A 513 -12.57 -14.68 9.59
N GLN A 514 -13.26 -13.65 9.08
CA GLN A 514 -14.21 -13.77 7.98
C GLN A 514 -13.53 -14.17 6.67
N ALA A 515 -12.39 -13.55 6.34
CA ALA A 515 -11.59 -13.93 5.16
C ALA A 515 -11.09 -15.38 5.26
N ASP A 516 -10.64 -15.82 6.43
CA ASP A 516 -10.24 -17.21 6.67
C ASP A 516 -11.42 -18.19 6.56
N ASN A 517 -12.59 -17.84 7.08
CA ASN A 517 -13.80 -18.65 6.91
C ASN A 517 -14.14 -18.84 5.43
N VAL A 518 -14.13 -17.75 4.64
CA VAL A 518 -14.36 -17.81 3.18
C VAL A 518 -13.26 -18.61 2.46
N ARG A 519 -11.99 -18.53 2.89
CA ARG A 519 -10.90 -19.40 2.37
C ARG A 519 -11.19 -20.88 2.64
N MET A 520 -11.58 -21.23 3.87
CA MET A 520 -11.87 -22.62 4.27
C MET A 520 -13.09 -23.19 3.54
N CYS A 521 -14.18 -22.43 3.39
CA CYS A 521 -15.35 -22.85 2.62
C CYS A 521 -14.99 -23.17 1.16
N ARG A 522 -14.24 -22.28 0.49
CA ARG A 522 -13.75 -22.54 -0.88
C ARG A 522 -12.87 -23.80 -0.98
N GLN A 523 -12.05 -24.09 0.03
CA GLN A 523 -11.27 -25.33 0.07
C GLN A 523 -12.16 -26.57 0.21
N GLN A 524 -13.19 -26.51 1.05
CA GLN A 524 -14.17 -27.59 1.21
C GLN A 524 -15.00 -27.80 -0.07
N ASP A 525 -15.44 -26.73 -0.73
CA ASP A 525 -16.15 -26.81 -2.02
C ASP A 525 -15.28 -27.48 -3.09
N ASN A 526 -14.01 -27.09 -3.21
CA ASN A 526 -13.07 -27.70 -4.14
C ASN A 526 -12.82 -29.19 -3.84
N GLN A 527 -12.72 -29.58 -2.57
CA GLN A 527 -12.61 -31.00 -2.16
C GLN A 527 -13.89 -31.78 -2.51
N ALA A 528 -15.07 -31.20 -2.26
CA ALA A 528 -16.36 -31.81 -2.58
C ALA A 528 -16.57 -31.96 -4.10
N GLN A 529 -16.05 -31.03 -4.92
CA GLN A 529 -16.02 -31.17 -6.38
C GLN A 529 -15.07 -32.30 -6.81
N LEU A 530 -13.84 -32.34 -6.28
CA LEU A 530 -12.85 -33.38 -6.61
C LEU A 530 -13.37 -34.80 -6.27
N LEU A 531 -14.08 -34.95 -5.14
CA LEU A 531 -14.72 -36.20 -4.75
C LEU A 531 -15.83 -36.61 -5.75
N LYS A 532 -16.70 -35.68 -6.15
CA LYS A 532 -17.73 -35.95 -7.17
C LYS A 532 -17.13 -36.33 -8.52
N GLU A 533 -16.01 -35.72 -8.93
CA GLU A 533 -15.29 -36.14 -10.13
C GLU A 533 -14.67 -37.54 -9.99
N LEU A 534 -14.16 -37.90 -8.80
CA LEU A 534 -13.64 -39.24 -8.52
C LEU A 534 -14.75 -40.30 -8.56
N GLU A 535 -15.89 -40.04 -7.92
CA GLU A 535 -17.10 -40.90 -8.03
C GLU A 535 -17.55 -41.05 -9.48
N HIS A 536 -17.52 -39.98 -10.27
CA HIS A 536 -17.87 -40.03 -11.69
C HIS A 536 -16.86 -40.85 -12.50
N ARG A 537 -15.55 -40.67 -12.27
CA ARG A 537 -14.50 -41.48 -12.92
C ARG A 537 -14.61 -42.96 -12.55
N VAL A 538 -14.79 -43.29 -11.27
CA VAL A 538 -14.96 -44.69 -10.80
C VAL A 538 -16.22 -45.33 -11.39
N THR A 539 -17.34 -44.61 -11.47
CA THR A 539 -18.57 -45.15 -12.08
C THR A 539 -18.48 -45.28 -13.61
N GLN A 540 -17.74 -44.41 -14.30
CA GLN A 540 -17.39 -44.60 -15.72
C GLN A 540 -16.52 -45.83 -15.93
N GLU A 541 -15.44 -45.99 -15.14
CA GLU A 541 -14.56 -47.16 -15.24
C GLU A 541 -15.30 -48.47 -14.95
N ALA A 542 -16.19 -48.49 -13.95
CA ALA A 542 -17.00 -49.66 -13.63
C ALA A 542 -17.88 -50.09 -14.81
N ARG A 543 -18.55 -49.13 -15.48
CA ARG A 543 -19.34 -49.38 -16.70
C ARG A 543 -18.47 -49.89 -17.86
N HIS A 544 -17.29 -49.32 -18.05
CA HIS A 544 -16.36 -49.76 -19.10
C HIS A 544 -15.81 -51.18 -18.84
N ARG A 545 -15.51 -51.53 -17.58
CA ARG A 545 -15.15 -52.90 -17.17
C ARG A 545 -16.29 -53.87 -17.47
N GLN A 546 -17.53 -53.55 -17.05
CA GLN A 546 -18.72 -54.36 -17.34
C GLN A 546 -18.94 -54.57 -18.86
N GLN A 547 -18.77 -53.53 -19.68
CA GLN A 547 -18.86 -53.64 -21.14
C GLN A 547 -17.76 -54.55 -21.73
N LEU A 548 -16.51 -54.39 -21.28
CA LEU A 548 -15.41 -55.27 -21.70
C LEU A 548 -15.66 -56.73 -21.31
N ASP A 549 -16.18 -56.99 -20.11
CA ASP A 549 -16.44 -58.36 -19.65
C ASP A 549 -17.61 -59.00 -20.41
N LEU A 550 -18.66 -58.25 -20.75
CA LEU A 550 -19.76 -58.72 -21.60
C LEU A 550 -19.32 -58.98 -23.06
N ILE A 551 -18.33 -58.26 -23.56
CA ILE A 551 -17.69 -58.54 -24.86
C ILE A 551 -16.80 -59.81 -24.76
N LYS A 552 -16.12 -60.05 -23.64
CA LYS A 552 -15.34 -61.28 -23.42
C LYS A 552 -16.25 -62.51 -23.33
N THR A 553 -17.36 -62.46 -22.59
CA THR A 553 -18.29 -63.60 -22.47
C THR A 553 -18.90 -63.93 -23.82
N SER A 554 -19.46 -62.95 -24.52
CA SER A 554 -20.05 -63.17 -25.86
C SER A 554 -19.03 -63.57 -26.94
N SER A 555 -17.75 -63.19 -26.80
CA SER A 555 -16.68 -63.72 -27.66
C SER A 555 -16.26 -65.15 -27.28
N MET A 556 -16.44 -65.58 -26.04
CA MET A 556 -16.11 -66.92 -25.56
C MET A 556 -17.26 -67.90 -25.80
N GLU A 557 -18.51 -67.45 -25.70
CA GLU A 557 -19.72 -68.17 -26.11
C GLU A 557 -19.62 -68.55 -27.59
N LYS A 558 -19.31 -67.60 -28.49
CA LYS A 558 -19.07 -67.89 -29.92
C LYS A 558 -17.91 -68.85 -30.16
N LEU A 559 -16.84 -68.78 -29.37
CA LEU A 559 -15.73 -69.72 -29.49
C LEU A 559 -16.13 -71.14 -29.05
N LEU A 560 -17.04 -71.26 -28.07
CA LEU A 560 -17.62 -72.54 -27.68
C LEU A 560 -18.57 -73.08 -28.76
N GLU A 561 -19.42 -72.23 -29.36
CA GLU A 561 -20.26 -72.59 -30.52
C GLU A 561 -19.42 -73.05 -31.72
N ASP A 562 -18.32 -72.36 -32.04
CA ASP A 562 -17.38 -72.73 -33.12
C ASP A 562 -16.67 -74.07 -32.82
N VAL A 563 -16.30 -74.31 -31.56
CA VAL A 563 -15.67 -75.57 -31.12
C VAL A 563 -16.67 -76.72 -31.16
N GLU A 564 -17.92 -76.51 -30.73
CA GLU A 564 -18.97 -77.53 -30.78
C GLU A 564 -19.31 -77.90 -32.23
N GLN A 565 -19.41 -76.92 -33.14
CA GLN A 565 -19.56 -77.15 -34.58
C GLN A 565 -18.38 -77.95 -35.18
N GLN A 566 -17.14 -77.62 -34.79
CA GLN A 566 -15.96 -78.39 -35.23
C GLN A 566 -15.96 -79.80 -34.66
N GLU A 567 -16.40 -80.01 -33.42
CA GLU A 567 -16.51 -81.35 -32.85
C GLU A 567 -17.58 -82.18 -33.57
N GLN A 568 -18.77 -81.61 -33.85
CA GLN A 568 -19.80 -82.26 -34.66
C GLN A 568 -19.26 -82.65 -36.06
N HIS A 569 -18.50 -81.77 -36.71
CA HIS A 569 -17.87 -82.06 -38.00
C HIS A 569 -16.78 -83.16 -37.91
N LEU A 570 -16.00 -83.19 -36.82
CA LEU A 570 -15.02 -84.25 -36.56
C LEU A 570 -15.69 -85.60 -36.26
N GLN A 571 -16.84 -85.61 -35.58
CA GLN A 571 -17.64 -86.82 -35.37
C GLN A 571 -18.16 -87.38 -36.70
N LEU A 572 -18.66 -86.53 -37.61
CA LEU A 572 -19.08 -86.94 -38.96
C LEU A 572 -17.93 -87.55 -39.76
N LEU A 573 -16.78 -86.87 -39.84
CA LEU A 573 -15.55 -87.38 -40.46
C LEU A 573 -15.11 -88.72 -39.85
N THR A 574 -15.21 -88.86 -38.53
CA THR A 574 -14.86 -90.10 -37.82
C THR A 574 -15.77 -91.26 -38.22
N GLU A 575 -17.08 -91.02 -38.40
CA GLU A 575 -18.01 -92.02 -38.93
C GLU A 575 -17.80 -92.32 -40.43
N GLU A 576 -17.29 -91.37 -41.21
CA GLU A 576 -16.86 -91.64 -42.60
C GLU A 576 -15.61 -92.51 -42.65
N VAL A 577 -14.59 -92.23 -41.83
CA VAL A 577 -13.39 -93.07 -41.70
C VAL A 577 -13.76 -94.48 -41.20
N LYS A 578 -14.69 -94.62 -40.25
CA LYS A 578 -15.24 -95.92 -39.82
C LYS A 578 -15.96 -96.64 -40.97
N ARG A 579 -16.76 -95.94 -41.78
CA ARG A 579 -17.43 -96.50 -42.98
C ARG A 579 -16.41 -96.95 -44.03
N ALA A 580 -15.41 -96.13 -44.35
CA ALA A 580 -14.34 -96.44 -45.29
C ALA A 580 -13.48 -97.63 -44.83
N SER A 581 -13.16 -97.72 -43.52
CA SER A 581 -12.45 -98.85 -42.93
C SER A 581 -13.22 -100.16 -43.06
N LYS A 582 -14.54 -100.16 -42.78
CA LYS A 582 -15.43 -101.32 -43.00
C LYS A 582 -15.43 -101.75 -44.48
N LEU A 583 -15.50 -100.79 -45.42
CA LEU A 583 -15.46 -101.07 -46.85
C LEU A 583 -14.11 -101.67 -47.29
N GLY A 584 -13.00 -101.12 -46.79
CA GLY A 584 -11.64 -101.63 -47.03
C GLY A 584 -11.45 -103.07 -46.54
N GLN A 585 -11.99 -103.41 -45.37
CA GLN A 585 -11.98 -104.80 -44.86
C GLN A 585 -12.78 -105.77 -45.75
N LEU A 586 -13.90 -105.32 -46.33
CA LEU A 586 -14.67 -106.12 -47.30
C LEU A 586 -13.89 -106.30 -48.62
N GLN A 587 -13.26 -105.24 -49.13
CA GLN A 587 -12.38 -105.28 -50.30
C GLN A 587 -11.21 -106.27 -50.09
N GLN A 588 -10.56 -106.21 -48.92
CA GLN A 588 -9.47 -107.12 -48.55
C GLN A 588 -9.96 -108.58 -48.50
N ARG A 589 -11.10 -108.85 -47.85
CA ARG A 589 -11.72 -110.20 -47.82
C ARG A 589 -12.09 -110.72 -49.21
N LYS A 590 -12.49 -109.84 -50.15
CA LYS A 590 -12.73 -110.22 -51.56
C LYS A 590 -11.42 -110.64 -52.24
N SER A 591 -10.39 -109.81 -52.18
CA SER A 591 -9.08 -110.12 -52.79
C SER A 591 -8.43 -111.39 -52.21
N GLN A 592 -8.63 -111.69 -50.93
CA GLN A 592 -8.17 -112.95 -50.31
C GLN A 592 -8.86 -114.20 -50.90
N ARG A 593 -10.15 -114.10 -51.26
CA ARG A 593 -10.89 -115.19 -51.94
C ARG A 593 -10.43 -115.38 -53.37
N GLU A 594 -10.23 -114.28 -54.10
CA GLU A 594 -9.67 -114.28 -55.46
C GLU A 594 -8.25 -114.89 -55.48
N LEU A 595 -7.41 -114.57 -54.49
CA LEU A 595 -6.10 -115.21 -54.29
C LEU A 595 -6.19 -116.71 -54.00
N HIS A 596 -7.19 -117.18 -53.24
CA HIS A 596 -7.41 -118.62 -53.03
C HIS A 596 -7.83 -119.32 -54.32
N GLN A 597 -8.69 -118.69 -55.14
CA GLN A 597 -9.10 -119.22 -56.44
C GLN A 597 -7.94 -119.28 -57.45
N MET A 598 -7.03 -118.30 -57.44
CA MET A 598 -5.80 -118.38 -58.24
C MET A 598 -4.85 -119.49 -57.74
N ARG A 599 -4.71 -119.66 -56.42
CA ARG A 599 -3.89 -120.74 -55.83
C ARG A 599 -4.42 -122.13 -56.16
N SER A 600 -5.74 -122.35 -56.15
CA SER A 600 -6.32 -123.65 -56.51
C SER A 600 -6.20 -123.95 -58.01
N ARG A 601 -6.40 -122.95 -58.90
CA ARG A 601 -6.10 -123.10 -60.34
C ARG A 601 -4.64 -123.47 -60.59
N LEU A 602 -3.70 -122.78 -59.95
CA LEU A 602 -2.26 -123.07 -60.08
C LEU A 602 -1.89 -124.48 -59.55
N ALA A 603 -2.60 -124.99 -58.54
CA ALA A 603 -2.43 -126.36 -58.06
C ALA A 603 -2.96 -127.39 -59.08
N GLN A 604 -4.08 -127.10 -59.74
CA GLN A 604 -4.66 -127.95 -60.79
C GLN A 604 -3.80 -127.96 -62.07
N GLU A 605 -3.22 -126.82 -62.46
CA GLU A 605 -2.21 -126.76 -63.54
C GLU A 605 -0.97 -127.59 -63.22
N ARG A 606 -0.56 -127.64 -61.95
CA ARG A 606 0.56 -128.48 -61.49
C ARG A 606 0.22 -129.97 -61.53
N SER A 607 -0.98 -130.39 -61.11
CA SER A 607 -1.36 -131.81 -61.21
C SER A 607 -1.44 -132.28 -62.67
N VAL A 608 -2.07 -131.50 -63.55
CA VAL A 608 -2.13 -131.82 -65.00
C VAL A 608 -0.74 -131.90 -65.64
N LYS A 609 0.24 -131.11 -65.16
CA LYS A 609 1.65 -131.27 -65.57
C LYS A 609 2.30 -132.54 -65.04
N MET A 610 2.02 -132.95 -63.80
CA MET A 610 2.52 -134.25 -63.28
C MET A 610 1.93 -135.41 -64.09
N ASP A 611 0.62 -135.41 -64.35
CA ASP A 611 -0.04 -136.42 -65.19
C ASP A 611 0.49 -136.43 -66.64
N ALA A 612 1.10 -135.35 -67.11
CA ALA A 612 1.75 -135.29 -68.42
C ALA A 612 3.17 -135.88 -68.39
N PHE A 613 3.95 -135.60 -67.33
CA PHE A 613 5.27 -136.22 -67.14
C PHE A 613 5.17 -137.74 -66.92
N GLN A 614 4.19 -138.20 -66.13
CA GLN A 614 4.01 -139.62 -65.83
C GLN A 614 3.71 -140.45 -67.09
N ARG A 615 2.94 -139.90 -68.05
CA ARG A 615 2.72 -140.50 -69.37
C ARG A 615 3.94 -140.48 -70.29
N VAL A 616 4.94 -139.63 -70.03
CA VAL A 616 6.24 -139.68 -70.74
C VAL A 616 7.10 -140.81 -70.17
N GLU A 617 7.06 -141.06 -68.85
CA GLU A 617 7.73 -142.21 -68.24
C GLU A 617 7.13 -143.55 -68.71
N GLU A 618 5.79 -143.64 -68.85
CA GLU A 618 5.10 -144.81 -69.42
C GLU A 618 5.46 -145.08 -70.90
N LEU A 619 5.76 -144.03 -71.67
CA LEU A 619 6.23 -144.17 -73.06
C LEU A 619 7.75 -144.49 -73.14
N GLN A 620 8.52 -144.14 -72.12
CA GLN A 620 9.93 -144.54 -72.03
C GLN A 620 10.11 -146.01 -71.62
N SER A 621 9.26 -146.57 -70.76
CA SER A 621 9.37 -147.98 -70.38
C SER A 621 9.18 -148.92 -71.57
N GLN A 622 8.17 -148.67 -72.42
CA GLN A 622 7.85 -149.49 -73.59
C GLN A 622 8.94 -149.54 -74.68
N LEU A 623 9.90 -148.61 -74.67
CA LEU A 623 10.98 -148.58 -75.66
C LEU A 623 12.21 -149.44 -75.25
N ASN A 624 12.35 -149.78 -73.97
CA ASN A 624 13.56 -150.41 -73.45
C ASN A 624 13.57 -151.95 -73.55
N ASP A 625 12.43 -152.60 -73.77
CA ASP A 625 12.31 -154.07 -73.81
C ASP A 625 12.65 -154.70 -75.18
N ALA A 626 12.94 -153.88 -76.21
CA ALA A 626 13.09 -154.35 -77.59
C ALA A 626 14.54 -154.59 -78.06
N GLU A 627 15.51 -153.77 -77.64
CA GLU A 627 16.88 -153.80 -78.19
C GLU A 627 17.96 -153.57 -77.12
N GLN A 628 18.49 -154.65 -76.52
CA GLN A 628 19.89 -155.04 -76.76
C GLN A 628 20.28 -156.36 -76.09
N SER A 629 20.74 -157.28 -76.93
CA SER A 629 21.62 -158.37 -76.49
C SER A 629 23.07 -158.04 -76.89
N SER A 630 24.02 -158.76 -76.29
CA SER A 630 25.44 -158.88 -76.67
C SER A 630 26.46 -157.79 -76.23
N VAL A 631 27.43 -158.27 -75.43
CA VAL A 631 28.89 -158.13 -75.63
C VAL A 631 29.54 -156.72 -75.48
N GLN A 632 29.90 -156.43 -74.23
CA GLN A 632 31.30 -156.39 -73.77
C GLN A 632 32.33 -155.45 -74.46
N ARG A 633 32.63 -154.34 -73.75
CA ARG A 633 34.00 -153.89 -73.37
C ARG A 633 35.00 -153.51 -74.48
N SER A 634 35.10 -152.20 -74.76
CA SER A 634 36.30 -151.42 -74.35
C SER A 634 36.15 -149.90 -74.58
N SER A 635 36.62 -149.10 -73.63
CA SER A 635 36.91 -147.67 -73.78
C SER A 635 38.39 -147.49 -74.19
N PRO A 636 38.84 -146.29 -74.65
CA PRO A 636 39.41 -145.37 -73.65
C PRO A 636 39.43 -143.84 -73.97
N ARG A 637 39.56 -143.05 -72.89
CA ARG A 637 40.45 -141.87 -72.73
C ARG A 637 40.13 -140.52 -73.44
N GLY A 638 39.72 -139.55 -72.61
CA GLY A 638 39.99 -138.10 -72.68
C GLY A 638 39.41 -137.45 -71.40
N LEU A 639 40.16 -136.81 -70.46
CA LEU A 639 41.01 -135.60 -70.56
C LEU A 639 40.20 -134.42 -71.11
N THR A 640 39.91 -133.33 -70.38
CA THR A 640 40.37 -132.82 -69.06
C THR A 640 39.27 -131.82 -68.51
N SER A 641 39.24 -131.19 -67.33
CA SER A 641 40.21 -130.91 -66.23
C SER A 641 39.56 -130.54 -64.87
N TRP A 642 40.42 -130.12 -63.92
CA TRP A 642 40.22 -129.28 -62.72
C TRP A 642 39.13 -128.16 -62.76
N ALA A 643 38.67 -127.63 -61.61
CA ALA A 643 39.30 -127.60 -60.28
C ALA A 643 38.39 -127.86 -59.06
N ARG A 644 39.00 -128.31 -57.95
CA ARG A 644 38.41 -128.36 -56.59
C ARG A 644 39.16 -127.39 -55.67
N CYS A 645 38.42 -126.57 -54.94
CA CYS A 645 38.76 -126.03 -53.62
C CYS A 645 37.44 -126.08 -52.81
N SER A 646 37.29 -126.67 -51.61
CA SER A 646 38.19 -126.81 -50.44
C SER A 646 38.51 -125.46 -49.80
N LEU A 647 38.37 -125.24 -48.48
CA LEU A 647 37.67 -125.98 -47.40
C LEU A 647 37.62 -125.03 -46.18
N ASN A 648 36.61 -125.12 -45.30
CA ASN A 648 36.66 -124.86 -43.84
C ASN A 648 35.26 -124.63 -43.23
N SER A 649 35.20 -124.49 -41.90
CA SER A 649 34.02 -124.87 -41.09
C SER A 649 33.65 -123.87 -39.99
N ALA A 650 32.40 -124.03 -39.51
CA ALA A 650 31.95 -123.86 -38.13
C ALA A 650 31.64 -122.46 -37.52
N SER A 651 30.39 -122.38 -37.02
CA SER A 651 29.97 -121.90 -35.68
C SER A 651 30.12 -120.45 -35.21
N THR A 652 29.02 -119.94 -34.63
CA THR A 652 28.93 -118.90 -33.57
C THR A 652 29.46 -117.49 -33.92
N SER A 653 29.18 -116.42 -33.16
CA SER A 653 28.00 -116.00 -32.37
C SER A 653 28.26 -114.56 -31.90
N THR A 654 27.22 -113.73 -31.77
CA THR A 654 27.15 -112.54 -30.87
C THR A 654 28.25 -111.44 -30.88
N ARG A 655 27.78 -110.20 -31.13
CA ARG A 655 28.15 -108.90 -30.50
C ARG A 655 29.37 -108.07 -31.00
N TYR A 656 29.01 -106.79 -31.22
CA TYR A 656 29.71 -105.53 -30.88
C TYR A 656 30.69 -104.83 -31.85
N PHE A 657 30.46 -103.50 -31.94
CA PHE A 657 31.21 -102.40 -32.59
C PHE A 657 31.36 -102.43 -34.13
N GLN A 658 31.18 -101.37 -34.95
CA GLN A 658 31.09 -99.89 -34.80
C GLN A 658 32.44 -99.14 -34.87
N GLN A 659 32.39 -97.91 -35.45
CA GLN A 659 33.47 -96.91 -35.62
C GLN A 659 34.45 -97.29 -36.76
N HIS A 660 35.06 -96.37 -37.52
CA HIS A 660 35.46 -94.96 -37.29
C HIS A 660 35.15 -94.07 -38.55
N LEU A 661 35.35 -92.73 -38.65
CA LEU A 661 35.86 -91.67 -37.75
C LEU A 661 35.35 -90.26 -38.22
N LEU A 662 35.54 -89.24 -37.35
CA LEU A 662 35.37 -87.78 -37.50
C LEU A 662 33.93 -87.22 -37.34
N LYS A 663 33.67 -86.20 -36.51
CA LYS A 663 34.42 -85.62 -35.37
C LYS A 663 33.43 -84.85 -34.45
N THR A 664 33.86 -84.42 -33.26
CA THR A 664 33.06 -83.66 -32.27
C THR A 664 32.88 -82.16 -32.69
N ASN A 665 31.92 -81.36 -32.21
CA ASN A 665 31.72 -80.91 -30.81
C ASN A 665 30.29 -80.39 -30.48
N LEU A 666 29.94 -80.56 -29.19
CA LEU A 666 29.11 -79.74 -28.25
C LEU A 666 27.95 -78.80 -28.66
N MET A 667 26.98 -78.78 -27.72
CA MET A 667 26.05 -77.70 -27.33
C MET A 667 24.81 -77.48 -28.22
N GLY A 668 23.73 -76.99 -27.62
CA GLY A 668 22.41 -76.90 -28.27
C GLY A 668 21.48 -75.84 -27.68
N SER A 669 20.33 -75.64 -28.33
CA SER A 669 19.37 -74.58 -28.03
C SER A 669 17.93 -75.01 -28.35
N LYS A 670 16.95 -74.66 -27.50
CA LYS A 670 15.54 -75.01 -27.70
C LYS A 670 14.81 -73.98 -28.57
N ILE A 671 14.02 -74.49 -29.52
CA ILE A 671 12.71 -74.01 -30.01
C ILE A 671 12.51 -72.47 -30.07
N THR A 672 12.36 -71.93 -31.28
CA THR A 672 11.57 -70.70 -31.49
C THR A 672 10.98 -70.68 -32.90
N ARG A 673 9.65 -70.55 -33.03
CA ARG A 673 8.95 -70.35 -34.31
C ARG A 673 8.60 -68.87 -34.47
N ARG A 674 8.86 -68.28 -35.64
CA ARG A 674 8.65 -66.84 -35.90
C ARG A 674 8.04 -66.63 -37.29
N ILE A 675 6.79 -66.17 -37.33
CA ILE A 675 6.15 -65.55 -38.50
C ILE A 675 5.60 -64.18 -38.04
N GLN A 676 5.49 -63.23 -38.97
CA GLN A 676 5.51 -61.79 -38.67
C GLN A 676 4.11 -61.18 -38.47
N ARG A 677 4.08 -59.98 -37.86
CA ARG A 677 2.90 -59.17 -37.55
C ARG A 677 2.89 -57.91 -38.44
N PRO A 678 1.72 -57.32 -38.79
CA PRO A 678 1.68 -56.06 -39.55
C PRO A 678 2.35 -54.88 -38.84
N LYS A 679 2.73 -53.85 -39.61
CA LYS A 679 3.44 -52.65 -39.14
C LYS A 679 2.48 -51.52 -38.78
N THR A 680 2.82 -50.74 -37.75
CA THR A 680 2.32 -49.38 -37.52
C THR A 680 3.50 -48.40 -37.41
N VAL A 681 3.26 -47.13 -37.72
CA VAL A 681 4.29 -46.07 -37.85
C VAL A 681 4.39 -45.26 -36.55
N PRO A 682 5.59 -44.87 -36.09
CA PRO A 682 5.75 -44.18 -34.80
C PRO A 682 5.47 -42.68 -34.87
N ILE A 683 4.75 -42.17 -33.88
CA ILE A 683 4.73 -40.74 -33.52
C ILE A 683 5.58 -40.58 -32.24
N LYS A 684 6.45 -39.56 -32.23
CA LYS A 684 7.37 -39.29 -31.11
C LYS A 684 6.66 -38.49 -30.01
N HIS A 685 6.79 -38.92 -28.76
CA HIS A 685 6.84 -38.00 -27.62
C HIS A 685 8.00 -38.38 -26.70
N THR A 686 8.75 -37.37 -26.29
CA THR A 686 9.95 -37.49 -25.45
C THR A 686 9.60 -37.49 -23.97
N THR A 687 10.35 -38.25 -23.19
CA THR A 687 10.30 -38.21 -21.73
C THR A 687 10.75 -36.84 -21.19
N ARG A 688 10.10 -36.40 -20.11
CA ARG A 688 10.75 -35.60 -19.07
C ARG A 688 10.35 -36.17 -17.71
N THR A 689 11.30 -36.18 -16.79
CA THR A 689 11.16 -36.66 -15.41
C THR A 689 10.14 -35.84 -14.63
N ASP A 690 9.57 -36.45 -13.58
CA ASP A 690 10.00 -36.07 -12.22
C ASP A 690 9.91 -37.26 -11.26
N HIS A 691 10.71 -37.21 -10.20
CA HIS A 691 10.86 -38.27 -9.21
C HIS A 691 10.09 -37.93 -7.93
N ALA A 692 9.36 -38.91 -7.38
CA ALA A 692 8.88 -38.89 -6.00
C ALA A 692 9.12 -40.27 -5.36
N PHE A 693 10.22 -40.41 -4.62
CA PHE A 693 10.46 -41.55 -3.75
C PHE A 693 10.15 -41.17 -2.30
N LEU A 694 9.37 -42.01 -1.61
CA LEU A 694 9.45 -42.18 -0.15
C LEU A 694 10.41 -43.36 0.13
N PRO A 695 11.07 -43.38 1.30
CA PRO A 695 10.56 -44.30 2.33
C PRO A 695 10.76 -43.88 3.81
N ASN A 696 9.95 -44.53 4.66
CA ASN A 696 10.20 -44.93 6.06
C ASN A 696 10.65 -43.92 7.14
N VAL A 697 9.69 -43.60 8.01
CA VAL A 697 9.65 -44.05 9.44
C VAL A 697 10.99 -44.51 10.07
N ALA A 698 11.39 -43.79 11.12
CA ALA A 698 12.02 -44.32 12.34
C ALA A 698 11.67 -43.40 13.52
N GLU A 699 11.64 -43.93 14.75
CA GLU A 699 11.10 -43.24 15.93
C GLU A 699 12.16 -42.49 16.74
N THR A 700 11.76 -41.46 17.47
CA THR A 700 12.23 -41.23 18.85
C THR A 700 11.24 -40.35 19.60
N VAL A 701 10.65 -40.88 20.68
CA VAL A 701 9.81 -40.12 21.62
C VAL A 701 10.68 -39.62 22.77
N GLN A 702 10.55 -38.34 23.13
CA GLN A 702 10.74 -37.92 24.52
C GLN A 702 9.75 -36.81 24.89
N LEU A 703 9.10 -37.00 26.04
CA LEU A 703 8.07 -36.11 26.58
C LEU A 703 8.70 -35.13 27.58
N SER A 704 8.30 -33.86 27.50
CA SER A 704 8.37 -32.92 28.62
C SER A 704 7.03 -32.23 28.77
N ALA A 705 6.40 -32.35 29.94
CA ALA A 705 5.04 -31.90 30.21
C ALA A 705 4.98 -30.42 30.69
N PHE A 706 3.85 -30.07 31.32
CA PHE A 706 3.45 -28.76 31.86
C PHE A 706 2.93 -27.72 30.82
N GLN A 707 1.89 -26.92 31.11
CA GLN A 707 0.76 -27.12 32.03
C GLN A 707 -0.38 -26.15 31.65
N VAL A 708 -1.44 -26.61 30.98
CA VAL A 708 -2.64 -25.78 30.77
C VAL A 708 -3.54 -25.88 32.00
N GLN A 709 -3.57 -24.84 32.84
CA GLN A 709 -4.55 -24.72 33.92
C GLN A 709 -5.88 -24.21 33.37
N THR A 710 -6.86 -25.09 33.23
CA THR A 710 -8.27 -24.72 32.99
C THR A 710 -8.88 -24.13 34.27
N ALA A 711 -8.85 -22.81 34.41
CA ALA A 711 -9.55 -22.11 35.49
C ALA A 711 -11.08 -22.09 35.22
N PRO A 712 -11.93 -22.50 36.19
CA PRO A 712 -13.38 -22.52 36.01
C PRO A 712 -14.00 -21.14 36.26
N SER A 713 -14.30 -20.39 35.20
CA SER A 713 -14.97 -19.09 35.28
C SER A 713 -16.46 -19.21 35.66
N ARG A 714 -16.75 -19.41 36.95
CA ARG A 714 -18.08 -19.15 37.52
C ARG A 714 -18.37 -17.65 37.44
N ILE A 715 -19.33 -17.26 36.59
CA ILE A 715 -19.98 -15.94 36.67
C ILE A 715 -21.28 -16.12 37.47
N PRO A 716 -21.36 -15.64 38.72
CA PRO A 716 -22.65 -15.45 39.37
C PRO A 716 -23.33 -14.20 38.78
N PHE A 717 -24.58 -14.31 38.35
CA PHE A 717 -25.40 -13.13 38.12
C PHE A 717 -25.57 -12.37 39.44
N ARG A 718 -25.37 -11.05 39.42
CA ARG A 718 -25.88 -10.17 40.47
C ARG A 718 -26.34 -8.85 39.86
N THR A 719 -27.58 -8.50 40.19
CA THR A 719 -28.24 -7.24 39.89
C THR A 719 -27.71 -6.12 40.80
N ASP A 720 -28.10 -4.88 40.49
CA ASP A 720 -27.93 -3.65 41.28
C ASP A 720 -26.46 -3.19 41.37
N TRP A 721 -26.06 -2.09 40.73
CA TRP A 721 -26.63 -0.73 40.84
C TRP A 721 -26.75 0.02 39.51
#